data_AF-A0A2Z3HXH3-F1
#
_entry.id   AF-A0A2Z3HXH3-F1
#
_cell.length_a   1.000
_cell.length_b   1.000
_cell.length_c   1.000
_cell.angle_alpha   90.00
_cell.angle_beta   90.00
_cell.angle_gamma   90.00
#
_symmetry.space_group_name_H-M   'P 1'
#
loop_
_entity.id
_entity.type
_entity.pdbx_description
1 polymer ?
#
loop_
_entity_poly.entity_id
_entity_poly.type
_entity_poly.pdbx_seq_one_letter_code
_entity_poly.pdbx_strand_id
1 'polypeptide(L)'
;MFTDANTTHFTLFVDGLKKDQNANKPVDELNKKSNFSKPTGIVSNNNNSESDSLNAGLADSLSELTSSVTSGLSGIGSSLMGGLGGLTKSASSLDPFTTLQQANELKASLGTLSNKNNNSEEQDKPKSAVDRLQILSINGYEGISTLYAFEVVLVNEHIRFDITSLLSKPVFIAFTPDGKNGDGIHGVVNAVKRGSIGQHYATFSIVVTPRFTNLMRRTNQRKFVDKTTPEIIKVILEEHGMMEGAEGGYKTQFKETYPARDFCVQYDESDYKFVSRLCEEEGIAYSFRHSATNHTMVFTDANPYFPTVADAVKFMSDSGLVADSKVLKYFDVALATRPQNVSWRDYNFQTMKQPEGNSEGKLSEKANEAQEPKLEFYDYPSSGMDKARNEQLAKVQIERLRADHLVGEGYSDRSDFHAGYFITIEDHPDIETMDAKKPWLITHIRHKAYQPQVLEAFGSASSAQSTMPSQLSKFLDTDIELEFPVENQQQGYFNVFTAIPQEITFRPKHRHPKPQVLGSQTAVVTGAAGEEIYCDEYGRVKAQFHWDREGTMDENSSHWIRVASNWAHDGYGTVVIPRVGMEVKVDFLEGDPDNPIITGAIHNGVNKVPYDLPANKTRSVFKTSSSKGGVGSNELRIEDKAGQEQIFVQSQKDFDQLTKNNHTVQVNNNSHLQVNNEHSETIKGNRYQHQLAEEHHLTTLDRKTQVMMNDYKTVGISEHETIGTIKTVQAGMEIHLKSGLQTVIDGGLSLTLKAGGQHIVLNPAGIWMTMPVWTGGVPMEGTPSIPLPPLVKGNSVAATQSPPVILAQRQALLKGQPRCEICEKLAAERASQGNA
;
A
#
# COMPACT_ATOMS: atom_id res chain seq x y z
N MET A 1 -10.82 32.78 65.52
CA MET A 1 -11.24 31.37 65.54
C MET A 1 -12.70 31.28 65.12
N PHE A 2 -12.93 31.47 63.83
CA PHE A 2 -14.17 31.19 63.10
C PHE A 2 -13.67 30.86 61.69
N THR A 3 -13.76 29.59 61.31
CA THR A 3 -13.33 29.10 60.01
C THR A 3 -14.59 28.72 59.25
N ASP A 4 -14.99 29.53 58.28
CA ASP A 4 -16.10 29.19 57.40
C ASP A 4 -15.72 27.95 56.57
N ALA A 5 -16.41 26.85 56.85
CA ALA A 5 -16.11 25.53 56.29
C ALA A 5 -16.26 25.45 54.76
N ASN A 6 -16.86 26.46 54.13
CA ASN A 6 -17.15 26.52 52.69
C ASN A 6 -16.09 27.29 51.88
N THR A 7 -14.94 27.65 52.47
CA THR A 7 -13.87 28.33 51.74
C THR A 7 -13.07 27.33 50.90
N THR A 8 -13.58 26.98 49.71
CA THR A 8 -12.90 26.07 48.78
C THR A 8 -11.59 26.66 48.28
N HIS A 9 -10.47 26.03 48.64
CA HIS A 9 -9.13 26.36 48.16
C HIS A 9 -8.67 25.38 47.08
N PHE A 10 -8.09 25.91 46.00
CA PHE A 10 -7.55 25.14 44.88
C PHE A 10 -6.01 25.12 44.92
N THR A 11 -5.42 23.96 44.69
CA THR A 11 -3.96 23.75 44.85
C THR A 11 -3.35 23.18 43.58
N LEU A 12 -2.24 23.79 43.11
CA LEU A 12 -1.41 23.23 42.05
C LEU A 12 -0.23 22.47 42.67
N PHE A 13 -0.10 21.18 42.34
CA PHE A 13 1.06 20.37 42.67
C PHE A 13 1.94 20.21 41.42
N VAL A 14 3.25 20.41 41.57
CA VAL A 14 4.24 20.32 40.47
C VAL A 14 5.33 19.32 40.84
N ASP A 15 5.59 18.34 39.98
CA ASP A 15 6.58 17.31 40.26
C ASP A 15 8.03 17.74 39.93
N GLY A 16 8.99 17.13 40.62
CA GLY A 16 10.41 17.17 40.30
C GLY A 16 11.16 18.47 40.63
N LEU A 17 10.50 19.48 41.21
CA LEU A 17 11.16 20.74 41.62
C LEU A 17 11.67 20.62 43.07
N LYS A 18 12.91 20.14 43.22
CA LYS A 18 13.62 20.15 44.51
C LYS A 18 13.92 21.60 44.96
N LYS A 19 14.09 21.79 46.28
CA LYS A 19 14.33 23.09 46.90
C LYS A 19 15.68 23.69 46.49
N ASP A 20 15.68 24.60 45.52
CA ASP A 20 16.86 25.41 45.16
C ASP A 20 17.17 26.45 46.24
N GLN A 21 17.92 26.02 47.25
CA GLN A 21 18.58 26.91 48.23
C GLN A 21 19.81 27.60 47.63
N ASN A 22 19.67 28.37 46.54
CA ASN A 22 20.73 29.29 46.07
C ASN A 22 20.25 30.36 45.05
N ALA A 23 19.12 31.02 45.34
CA ALA A 23 18.62 32.14 44.54
C ALA A 23 18.79 33.51 45.23
N ASN A 24 19.95 33.77 45.87
CA ASN A 24 20.20 35.07 46.51
C ASN A 24 21.70 35.44 46.60
N LYS A 25 22.24 36.04 45.53
CA LYS A 25 23.39 36.96 45.60
C LYS A 25 23.15 38.14 44.64
N PRO A 26 23.36 39.39 45.09
CA PRO A 26 23.29 40.55 44.19
C PRO A 26 24.48 40.58 43.24
N VAL A 27 24.33 41.30 42.12
CA VAL A 27 25.43 41.68 41.25
C VAL A 27 26.16 42.86 41.88
N ASP A 28 27.41 42.65 42.30
CA ASP A 28 28.49 43.65 42.24
C ASP A 28 29.83 43.04 42.71
N GLU A 29 30.72 42.71 41.77
CA GLU A 29 32.13 43.12 41.85
C GLU A 29 32.80 42.94 40.48
N LEU A 30 33.36 44.03 39.95
CA LEU A 30 34.04 44.06 38.66
C LEU A 30 35.53 44.40 38.89
N ASN A 31 36.40 43.69 38.16
CA ASN A 31 37.87 43.85 38.04
C ASN A 31 38.77 43.05 39.01
N LYS A 32 39.38 41.98 38.48
CA LYS A 32 40.79 42.04 38.02
C LYS A 32 41.24 40.80 37.23
N LYS A 33 41.81 41.08 36.04
CA LYS A 33 42.71 40.22 35.22
C LYS A 33 42.12 38.93 34.60
N SER A 34 42.57 38.46 33.43
CA SER A 34 43.25 39.14 32.31
C SER A 34 43.36 38.23 31.07
N ASN A 35 42.87 38.70 29.92
CA ASN A 35 43.26 38.27 28.55
C ASN A 35 42.92 36.80 28.17
N PHE A 36 42.93 36.35 26.90
CA PHE A 36 43.45 36.94 25.65
C PHE A 36 42.54 36.63 24.43
N SER A 37 42.58 37.52 23.42
CA SER A 37 42.24 37.33 21.97
C SER A 37 41.00 36.53 21.52
N LYS A 38 40.15 37.21 20.72
CA LYS A 38 39.17 36.64 19.78
C LYS A 38 39.83 36.12 18.47
N PRO A 39 39.11 35.39 17.59
CA PRO A 39 39.66 34.73 16.41
C PRO A 39 39.60 35.57 15.12
N THR A 40 40.36 35.14 14.10
CA THR A 40 40.13 35.41 12.66
C THR A 40 40.67 34.24 11.83
N GLY A 41 40.27 34.15 10.56
CA GLY A 41 40.87 33.25 9.57
C GLY A 41 41.02 33.95 8.22
N ILE A 42 41.04 33.16 7.13
CA ILE A 42 41.10 33.54 5.70
C ILE A 42 42.48 34.02 5.20
N VAL A 43 42.92 33.38 4.10
CA VAL A 43 43.60 33.90 2.89
C VAL A 43 44.74 32.99 2.40
N SER A 44 44.66 32.68 1.11
CA SER A 44 45.44 31.79 0.22
C SER A 44 46.97 32.00 0.15
N ASN A 45 47.71 30.95 -0.25
CA ASN A 45 48.26 30.90 -1.63
C ASN A 45 48.79 29.54 -2.13
N ASN A 46 48.95 29.45 -3.45
CA ASN A 46 49.24 28.26 -4.28
C ASN A 46 50.69 27.73 -4.19
N ASN A 47 50.92 26.45 -4.52
CA ASN A 47 51.56 26.03 -5.81
C ASN A 47 51.92 24.51 -5.92
N ASN A 48 51.43 23.90 -7.02
CA ASN A 48 52.09 23.00 -8.00
C ASN A 48 52.75 21.63 -7.66
N SER A 49 52.82 20.81 -8.74
CA SER A 49 53.50 19.51 -8.98
C SER A 49 52.81 18.25 -8.39
N GLU A 50 52.49 17.17 -9.12
CA GLU A 50 53.16 16.44 -10.26
C GLU A 50 54.46 15.72 -9.83
N SER A 51 54.74 14.45 -10.16
CA SER A 51 53.99 13.42 -10.90
C SER A 51 54.53 11.99 -10.57
N ASP A 52 53.91 10.95 -11.15
CA ASP A 52 54.50 9.63 -11.50
C ASP A 52 54.92 8.62 -10.40
N SER A 53 55.06 7.30 -10.66
CA SER A 53 54.35 6.38 -11.59
C SER A 53 54.77 4.90 -11.33
N LEU A 54 53.91 3.91 -11.68
CA LEU A 54 54.24 2.49 -12.02
C LEU A 54 54.91 1.61 -10.90
N ASN A 55 54.92 0.26 -10.87
CA ASN A 55 54.41 -0.90 -11.63
C ASN A 55 53.96 -1.96 -10.58
N ALA A 56 52.94 -2.84 -10.70
CA ALA A 56 52.44 -3.74 -11.76
C ALA A 56 52.95 -5.22 -11.63
N GLY A 57 52.02 -6.20 -11.71
CA GLY A 57 52.23 -7.66 -11.59
C GLY A 57 51.41 -8.29 -10.43
N LEU A 58 50.30 -9.03 -10.63
CA LEU A 58 50.03 -10.31 -11.35
C LEU A 58 50.61 -11.55 -10.63
N ALA A 59 49.89 -12.67 -10.42
CA ALA A 59 48.44 -12.98 -10.59
C ALA A 59 48.07 -14.31 -9.87
N ASP A 60 46.75 -14.59 -9.74
CA ASP A 60 46.08 -15.93 -9.77
C ASP A 60 46.49 -17.08 -8.82
N SER A 61 45.64 -18.09 -8.51
CA SER A 61 44.17 -18.23 -8.42
C SER A 61 43.80 -19.62 -7.83
N LEU A 62 42.59 -19.79 -7.25
CA LEU A 62 41.85 -21.08 -7.09
C LEU A 62 42.52 -22.18 -6.17
N SER A 63 41.86 -23.22 -5.63
CA SER A 63 40.42 -23.56 -5.38
C SER A 63 40.29 -24.85 -4.52
N GLU A 64 39.22 -24.97 -3.69
CA GLU A 64 38.57 -26.25 -3.26
C GLU A 64 39.39 -27.28 -2.42
N LEU A 65 38.86 -28.35 -1.77
CA LEU A 65 37.56 -28.66 -1.12
C LEU A 65 37.74 -29.79 -0.06
N THR A 66 36.84 -29.84 0.93
CA THR A 66 36.39 -30.98 1.79
C THR A 66 37.30 -32.19 2.15
N SER A 67 37.33 -32.54 3.45
CA SER A 67 37.08 -33.93 3.90
C SER A 67 36.51 -33.98 5.33
N SER A 68 35.80 -35.07 5.68
CA SER A 68 35.18 -35.30 7.00
C SER A 68 35.34 -36.78 7.43
N VAL A 69 35.05 -37.12 8.69
CA VAL A 69 34.48 -38.40 9.23
C VAL A 69 34.68 -38.49 10.76
N THR A 70 34.00 -39.42 11.44
CA THR A 70 33.64 -39.42 12.88
C THR A 70 34.03 -40.71 13.66
N SER A 71 33.60 -40.82 14.93
CA SER A 71 33.62 -41.99 15.87
C SER A 71 34.88 -42.21 16.76
N GLY A 72 34.80 -42.82 17.97
CA GLY A 72 33.62 -43.09 18.82
C GLY A 72 33.78 -44.14 19.96
N LEU A 73 33.02 -43.96 21.07
CA LEU A 73 32.45 -44.95 22.03
C LEU A 73 33.27 -45.68 23.15
N SER A 74 32.52 -46.05 24.21
CA SER A 74 32.77 -46.97 25.36
C SER A 74 33.69 -46.53 26.54
N GLY A 75 33.47 -46.92 27.82
CA GLY A 75 32.27 -47.52 28.44
C GLY A 75 32.42 -48.12 29.88
N ILE A 76 31.46 -47.82 30.78
CA ILE A 76 30.86 -48.66 31.88
C ILE A 76 31.77 -49.28 33.00
N GLY A 77 31.41 -49.14 34.30
CA GLY A 77 31.90 -50.06 35.36
C GLY A 77 31.76 -49.70 36.87
N SER A 78 30.80 -50.32 37.54
CA SER A 78 30.47 -50.48 38.99
C SER A 78 31.47 -51.31 39.85
N SER A 79 31.44 -51.46 41.21
CA SER A 79 30.72 -50.82 42.35
C SER A 79 31.13 -51.37 43.77
N LEU A 80 30.87 -50.58 44.84
CA LEU A 80 30.33 -50.91 46.20
C LEU A 80 30.87 -52.04 47.13
N MET A 81 31.18 -51.64 48.38
CA MET A 81 30.77 -52.17 49.72
C MET A 81 31.23 -51.14 50.81
N GLY A 82 30.85 -51.12 52.11
CA GLY A 82 29.92 -51.88 52.96
C GLY A 82 30.61 -52.46 54.23
N GLY A 83 30.24 -52.20 55.50
CA GLY A 83 29.19 -51.34 56.12
C GLY A 83 29.21 -51.41 57.69
N LEU A 84 28.14 -50.92 58.37
CA LEU A 84 27.88 -50.89 59.86
C LEU A 84 28.65 -49.84 60.71
N GLY A 85 28.08 -49.17 61.74
CA GLY A 85 26.68 -49.02 62.17
C GLY A 85 26.49 -48.51 63.63
N GLY A 86 25.37 -47.83 63.96
CA GLY A 86 24.88 -47.65 65.35
C GLY A 86 24.27 -46.29 65.79
N LEU A 87 23.03 -46.32 66.33
CA LEU A 87 22.37 -45.39 67.29
C LEU A 87 22.32 -43.86 66.96
N THR A 88 21.21 -43.26 66.49
CA THR A 88 20.00 -42.75 67.23
C THR A 88 20.30 -41.70 68.33
N LYS A 89 19.57 -40.58 68.56
CA LYS A 89 18.29 -39.95 68.09
C LYS A 89 18.22 -38.52 68.76
N SER A 90 17.35 -37.52 68.48
CA SER A 90 16.52 -37.05 67.33
C SER A 90 15.70 -35.78 67.73
N ALA A 91 15.19 -34.99 66.76
CA ALA A 91 14.33 -33.77 66.88
C ALA A 91 15.06 -32.46 67.33
N SER A 92 14.70 -31.23 66.91
CA SER A 92 13.61 -30.73 66.03
C SER A 92 13.94 -29.39 65.31
N SER A 93 13.42 -29.20 64.09
CA SER A 93 13.03 -27.94 63.38
C SER A 93 13.69 -26.57 63.68
N LEU A 94 14.20 -25.88 62.64
CA LEU A 94 13.72 -24.57 62.12
C LEU A 94 14.59 -24.01 60.97
N ASP A 95 14.11 -22.95 60.30
CA ASP A 95 14.52 -22.46 58.97
C ASP A 95 15.79 -21.56 58.92
N PRO A 96 16.49 -21.49 57.76
CA PRO A 96 17.60 -20.56 57.53
C PRO A 96 17.14 -19.26 56.84
N PHE A 97 16.65 -18.28 57.61
CA PHE A 97 16.36 -16.93 57.11
C PHE A 97 16.88 -15.85 58.08
N THR A 98 18.08 -15.29 57.85
CA THR A 98 18.54 -14.05 58.51
C THR A 98 19.76 -13.41 57.81
N THR A 99 19.49 -12.61 56.78
CA THR A 99 20.46 -11.62 56.22
C THR A 99 19.79 -10.27 56.00
N LEU A 100 19.04 -9.81 57.01
CA LEU A 100 18.33 -8.52 57.02
C LEU A 100 18.42 -7.79 58.37
N GLN A 101 19.52 -8.03 59.12
CA GLN A 101 19.71 -7.51 60.49
C GLN A 101 21.06 -6.80 60.70
N GLN A 102 21.59 -6.14 59.67
CA GLN A 102 22.76 -5.22 59.78
C GLN A 102 22.53 -3.87 59.06
N ALA A 103 21.27 -3.41 58.98
CA ALA A 103 20.90 -2.15 58.32
C ALA A 103 20.14 -1.14 59.23
N ASN A 104 19.76 -1.53 60.46
CA ASN A 104 18.86 -0.73 61.30
C ASN A 104 19.49 -0.12 62.58
N GLU A 105 20.72 -0.49 62.96
CA GLU A 105 21.31 -0.06 64.25
C GLU A 105 21.95 1.34 64.23
N LEU A 106 22.08 1.97 63.05
CA LEU A 106 22.60 3.33 62.88
C LEU A 106 21.53 4.43 62.96
N LYS A 107 20.31 4.10 63.42
CA LYS A 107 19.17 5.04 63.56
C LYS A 107 18.63 5.19 64.98
N ALA A 108 19.25 4.54 65.98
CA ALA A 108 18.71 4.38 67.34
C ALA A 108 19.47 5.15 68.44
N SER A 109 20.22 6.20 68.09
CA SER A 109 21.22 6.84 68.99
C SER A 109 21.09 8.36 69.14
N LEU A 110 19.89 8.95 68.98
CA LEU A 110 19.67 10.39 69.21
C LEU A 110 18.21 10.73 69.58
N GLY A 111 17.64 10.09 70.61
CA GLY A 111 16.23 10.30 70.95
C GLY A 111 15.74 9.79 72.31
N THR A 112 16.19 10.39 73.43
CA THR A 112 15.34 10.66 74.63
C THR A 112 16.10 11.43 75.72
N LEU A 113 15.92 12.75 75.76
CA LEU A 113 15.99 13.57 76.99
C LEU A 113 14.91 14.65 76.86
N SER A 114 14.08 14.83 77.89
CA SER A 114 12.82 15.56 77.77
C SER A 114 12.75 16.79 78.69
N ASN A 115 12.20 17.87 78.14
CA ASN A 115 11.56 19.01 78.79
C ASN A 115 12.22 19.68 80.01
N LYS A 116 12.57 20.96 79.82
CA LYS A 116 11.97 22.05 80.60
C LYS A 116 12.06 23.40 79.85
N ASN A 117 11.01 24.21 79.96
CA ASN A 117 10.95 25.67 79.76
C ASN A 117 11.45 26.18 78.38
N ASN A 118 10.60 26.62 77.44
CA ASN A 118 9.73 27.81 77.56
C ASN A 118 8.71 27.92 76.42
N ASN A 119 7.83 28.93 76.50
CA ASN A 119 6.82 29.27 75.48
C ASN A 119 7.37 30.13 74.33
N SER A 120 6.48 30.36 73.33
CA SER A 120 6.49 31.39 72.26
C SER A 120 7.41 31.21 71.05
N GLU A 121 6.90 31.71 69.91
CA GLU A 121 7.52 31.88 68.58
C GLU A 121 7.90 30.62 67.77
N GLU A 122 6.89 30.02 67.13
CA GLU A 122 7.09 29.18 65.94
C GLU A 122 7.35 30.09 64.71
N GLN A 123 8.62 30.39 64.42
CA GLN A 123 9.01 31.25 63.29
C GLN A 123 9.01 30.51 61.94
N ASP A 124 8.65 31.27 60.91
CA ASP A 124 8.34 30.79 59.55
C ASP A 124 9.55 30.15 58.83
N LYS A 125 9.31 29.02 58.14
CA LYS A 125 10.31 28.37 57.28
C LYS A 125 10.04 28.77 55.83
N PRO A 126 11.01 29.35 55.11
CA PRO A 126 10.77 29.85 53.76
C PRO A 126 10.34 28.73 52.80
N LYS A 127 9.04 28.74 52.47
CA LYS A 127 8.44 28.05 51.32
C LYS A 127 9.20 28.44 50.04
N SER A 128 9.50 27.46 49.19
CA SER A 128 10.18 27.71 47.90
C SER A 128 9.32 28.57 46.98
N ALA A 129 9.91 29.12 45.91
CA ALA A 129 9.15 29.93 44.96
C ALA A 129 8.05 29.15 44.22
N VAL A 130 8.11 27.81 44.21
CA VAL A 130 7.09 26.91 43.65
C VAL A 130 5.97 26.68 44.67
N ASP A 131 6.32 26.47 45.94
CA ASP A 131 5.39 26.34 47.09
C ASP A 131 4.56 27.61 47.38
N ARG A 132 4.74 28.68 46.58
CA ARG A 132 4.05 29.97 46.64
C ARG A 132 3.16 30.24 45.42
N LEU A 133 3.06 29.32 44.46
CA LEU A 133 2.13 29.43 43.33
C LEU A 133 0.70 29.21 43.83
N GLN A 134 -0.13 30.26 43.80
CA GLN A 134 -1.55 30.18 44.18
C GLN A 134 -2.44 30.24 42.94
N ILE A 135 -3.49 29.42 42.90
CA ILE A 135 -4.47 29.43 41.80
C ILE A 135 -5.43 30.60 42.01
N LEU A 136 -5.51 31.50 41.02
CA LEU A 136 -6.52 32.56 40.96
C LEU A 136 -7.78 32.09 40.21
N SER A 137 -7.59 31.42 39.07
CA SER A 137 -8.70 30.86 38.30
C SER A 137 -8.30 29.62 37.49
N ILE A 138 -9.30 28.78 37.21
CA ILE A 138 -9.22 27.63 36.30
C ILE A 138 -10.31 27.80 35.26
N ASN A 139 -10.00 27.57 33.98
CA ASN A 139 -10.98 27.40 32.91
C ASN A 139 -10.49 26.22 32.04
N GLY A 140 -11.28 25.16 31.92
CA GLY A 140 -10.86 23.96 31.19
C GLY A 140 -12.02 23.14 30.66
N TYR A 141 -11.70 22.21 29.78
CA TYR A 141 -12.66 21.33 29.10
C TYR A 141 -12.15 19.90 29.08
N GLU A 142 -13.06 18.95 29.22
CA GLU A 142 -12.87 17.53 28.91
C GLU A 142 -13.97 17.06 27.93
N GLY A 143 -13.69 16.00 27.18
CA GLY A 143 -14.68 15.31 26.37
C GLY A 143 -14.29 13.86 26.07
N ILE A 144 -15.27 13.03 25.78
CA ILE A 144 -15.04 11.67 25.25
C ILE A 144 -14.54 11.82 23.81
N SER A 145 -13.43 11.14 23.50
CA SER A 145 -12.70 11.23 22.24
C SER A 145 -12.18 12.64 21.90
N THR A 146 -11.80 13.42 22.91
CA THR A 146 -11.03 14.67 22.75
C THR A 146 -9.87 14.73 23.74
N LEU A 147 -8.85 15.53 23.45
CA LEU A 147 -7.83 15.86 24.45
C LEU A 147 -8.35 16.96 25.38
N TYR A 148 -8.31 16.72 26.70
CA TYR A 148 -8.63 17.75 27.68
C TYR A 148 -7.60 18.88 27.66
N ALA A 149 -8.04 20.08 28.02
CA ALA A 149 -7.15 21.23 28.21
C ALA A 149 -7.65 22.13 29.34
N PHE A 150 -6.74 22.58 30.19
CA PHE A 150 -7.03 23.46 31.33
C PHE A 150 -6.07 24.65 31.32
N GLU A 151 -6.60 25.86 31.20
CA GLU A 151 -5.86 27.09 31.46
C GLU A 151 -5.99 27.46 32.94
N VAL A 152 -4.86 27.56 33.63
CA VAL A 152 -4.79 27.91 35.05
C VAL A 152 -4.05 29.24 35.20
N VAL A 153 -4.72 30.23 35.78
CA VAL A 153 -4.10 31.51 36.13
C VAL A 153 -3.53 31.41 37.53
N LEU A 154 -2.23 31.66 37.64
CA LEU A 154 -1.44 31.58 38.87
C LEU A 154 -0.98 32.98 39.31
N VAL A 155 -0.84 33.16 40.62
CA VAL A 155 -0.23 34.35 41.24
C VAL A 155 1.02 33.91 42.01
N ASN A 156 2.08 34.72 41.97
CA ASN A 156 3.29 34.53 42.76
C ASN A 156 3.83 35.88 43.25
N GLU A 157 4.19 35.97 44.52
CA GLU A 157 4.88 37.11 45.14
C GLU A 157 6.23 37.40 44.45
N HIS A 158 6.93 36.33 44.06
CA HIS A 158 8.22 36.46 43.40
C HIS A 158 8.01 36.84 41.93
N ILE A 159 7.86 38.14 41.67
CA ILE A 159 7.66 38.75 40.33
C ILE A 159 8.62 38.22 39.27
N ARG A 160 9.87 37.91 39.66
CA ARG A 160 10.92 37.39 38.78
C ARG A 160 10.89 35.87 38.61
N PHE A 161 9.87 35.17 39.11
CA PHE A 161 9.74 33.71 39.00
C PHE A 161 9.79 33.25 37.55
N ASP A 162 10.69 32.33 37.25
CA ASP A 162 10.86 31.79 35.91
C ASP A 162 9.82 30.71 35.63
N ILE A 163 8.68 31.15 35.10
CA ILE A 163 7.58 30.29 34.67
C ILE A 163 8.00 29.28 33.60
N THR A 164 9.11 29.49 32.89
CA THR A 164 9.60 28.51 31.91
C THR A 164 10.13 27.23 32.56
N SER A 165 10.49 27.27 33.86
CA SER A 165 10.83 26.07 34.64
C SER A 165 9.66 25.09 34.85
N LEU A 166 8.41 25.55 34.63
CA LEU A 166 7.23 24.69 34.64
C LEU A 166 6.96 24.01 33.30
N LEU A 167 7.56 24.47 32.18
CA LEU A 167 7.25 23.94 30.86
C LEU A 167 7.64 22.44 30.75
N SER A 168 6.73 21.64 30.19
CA SER A 168 6.82 20.17 30.09
C SER A 168 6.93 19.43 31.43
N LYS A 169 6.63 20.08 32.57
CA LYS A 169 6.46 19.40 33.86
C LYS A 169 5.07 18.76 33.96
N PRO A 170 4.95 17.54 34.55
CA PRO A 170 3.67 17.02 34.97
C PRO A 170 3.19 17.79 36.22
N VAL A 171 1.88 18.03 36.28
CA VAL A 171 1.21 18.79 37.34
C VAL A 171 -0.16 18.20 37.65
N PHE A 172 -0.59 18.34 38.92
CA PHE A 172 -1.94 17.99 39.36
C PHE A 172 -2.66 19.24 39.88
N ILE A 173 -3.81 19.54 39.28
CA ILE A 173 -4.70 20.64 39.65
C ILE A 173 -5.77 20.05 40.57
N ALA A 174 -5.63 20.20 41.88
CA ALA A 174 -6.62 19.68 42.83
C ALA A 174 -7.83 20.61 42.92
N PHE A 175 -9.04 20.07 42.75
CA PHE A 175 -10.30 20.79 42.93
C PHE A 175 -10.75 20.85 44.41
N THR A 176 -10.03 20.17 45.30
CA THR A 176 -10.22 20.19 46.75
C THR A 176 -8.93 20.58 47.50
N PRO A 177 -9.01 21.22 48.69
CA PRO A 177 -7.82 21.72 49.39
C PRO A 177 -6.80 20.62 49.72
N ASP A 178 -7.31 19.45 50.09
CA ASP A 178 -6.52 18.31 50.55
C ASP A 178 -5.80 17.53 49.44
N GLY A 179 -6.37 17.49 48.22
CA GLY A 179 -5.95 16.61 47.12
C GLY A 179 -6.08 15.09 47.37
N LYS A 180 -6.27 14.66 48.62
CA LYS A 180 -6.21 13.25 49.10
C LYS A 180 -7.18 12.30 48.40
N ASN A 181 -8.31 12.79 47.90
CA ASN A 181 -9.33 11.97 47.24
C ASN A 181 -9.04 11.75 45.73
N GLY A 182 -8.00 12.38 45.17
CA GLY A 182 -7.72 12.34 43.73
C GLY A 182 -8.61 13.25 42.87
N ASP A 183 -9.56 13.95 43.48
CA ASP A 183 -10.47 14.93 42.85
C ASP A 183 -9.69 16.13 42.28
N GLY A 184 -9.49 16.10 40.96
CA GLY A 184 -8.65 17.06 40.23
C GLY A 184 -8.07 16.49 38.93
N ILE A 185 -7.29 17.32 38.23
CA ILE A 185 -6.78 17.04 36.89
C ILE A 185 -5.26 16.93 36.90
N HIS A 186 -4.74 15.72 36.65
CA HIS A 186 -3.35 15.53 36.29
C HIS A 186 -3.15 15.74 34.79
N GLY A 187 -2.15 16.55 34.40
CA GLY A 187 -1.68 16.66 33.02
C GLY A 187 -0.21 17.12 32.93
N VAL A 188 0.18 17.66 31.79
CA VAL A 188 1.52 18.22 31.52
C VAL A 188 1.39 19.67 31.06
N VAL A 189 2.24 20.56 31.58
CA VAL A 189 2.28 21.97 31.19
C VAL A 189 2.81 22.11 29.77
N ASN A 190 1.94 22.45 28.82
CA ASN A 190 2.26 22.53 27.39
C ASN A 190 2.35 23.97 26.85
N ALA A 191 1.91 24.97 27.62
CA ALA A 191 2.23 26.37 27.39
C ALA A 191 2.38 27.12 28.72
N VAL A 192 3.21 28.17 28.71
CA VAL A 192 3.43 29.09 29.83
C VAL A 192 3.45 30.53 29.32
N LYS A 193 2.94 31.48 30.11
CA LYS A 193 2.88 32.91 29.76
C LYS A 193 2.88 33.75 31.03
N ARG A 194 3.81 34.72 31.13
CA ARG A 194 3.72 35.75 32.19
C ARG A 194 2.65 36.77 31.81
N GLY A 195 1.83 37.17 32.77
CA GLY A 195 0.82 38.21 32.65
C GLY A 195 1.25 39.53 33.28
N SER A 196 0.30 40.21 33.90
CA SER A 196 0.50 41.50 34.55
C SER A 196 1.50 41.41 35.70
N ILE A 197 2.40 42.40 35.78
CA ILE A 197 3.32 42.58 36.90
C ILE A 197 2.79 43.72 37.76
N GLY A 198 2.37 43.40 38.99
CA GLY A 198 2.06 44.37 40.04
C GLY A 198 3.31 44.75 40.82
N GLN A 199 3.14 45.55 41.89
CA GLN A 199 4.26 45.98 42.74
C GLN A 199 4.81 44.86 43.64
N HIS A 200 3.96 43.91 44.04
CA HIS A 200 4.30 42.85 45.00
C HIS A 200 4.01 41.42 44.48
N TYR A 201 3.48 41.29 43.27
CA TYR A 201 3.09 40.01 42.67
C TYR A 201 3.14 40.07 41.14
N ALA A 202 3.29 38.92 40.49
CA ALA A 202 3.04 38.77 39.05
C ALA A 202 1.99 37.69 38.82
N THR A 203 1.14 37.89 37.81
CA THR A 203 0.25 36.83 37.31
C THR A 203 0.94 36.02 36.20
N PHE A 204 0.53 34.77 36.07
CA PHE A 204 1.00 33.83 35.07
C PHE A 204 -0.19 33.01 34.56
N SER A 205 -0.15 32.55 33.31
CA SER A 205 -1.03 31.51 32.79
C SER A 205 -0.19 30.29 32.42
N ILE A 206 -0.69 29.10 32.75
CA ILE A 206 -0.21 27.82 32.24
C ILE A 206 -1.35 27.10 31.55
N VAL A 207 -1.07 26.37 30.47
CA VAL A 207 -2.03 25.43 29.87
C VAL A 207 -1.55 24.01 30.12
N VAL A 208 -2.41 23.23 30.78
CA VAL A 208 -2.20 21.83 31.16
C VAL A 208 -3.04 20.95 30.24
N THR A 209 -2.41 19.97 29.59
CA THR A 209 -3.04 19.05 28.62
C THR A 209 -2.50 17.63 28.82
N PRO A 210 -3.06 16.57 28.23
CA PRO A 210 -2.46 15.24 28.34
C PRO A 210 -1.09 15.16 27.67
N ARG A 211 -0.26 14.20 28.11
CA ARG A 211 0.98 13.81 27.42
C ARG A 211 0.73 13.46 25.96
N PHE A 212 -0.45 12.90 25.68
CA PHE A 212 -0.98 12.55 24.37
C PHE A 212 -1.07 13.74 23.40
N THR A 213 -1.13 14.99 23.88
CA THR A 213 -1.05 16.20 23.01
C THR A 213 0.28 16.28 22.24
N ASN A 214 1.34 15.56 22.65
CA ASN A 214 2.57 15.46 21.85
C ASN A 214 2.38 14.71 20.53
N LEU A 215 1.36 13.85 20.39
CA LEU A 215 1.02 13.20 19.12
C LEU A 215 0.55 14.21 18.06
N MET A 216 0.06 15.40 18.46
CA MET A 216 -0.25 16.49 17.53
C MET A 216 1.01 17.13 16.92
N ARG A 217 2.21 16.85 17.47
CA ARG A 217 3.49 17.49 17.10
C ARG A 217 4.38 16.62 16.20
N ARG A 218 4.01 15.35 15.96
CA ARG A 218 4.68 14.44 15.02
C ARG A 218 3.75 14.14 13.87
N THR A 219 4.20 14.43 12.65
CA THR A 219 3.55 14.08 11.38
C THR A 219 4.45 13.11 10.64
N ASN A 220 3.87 12.10 9.98
CA ASN A 220 4.61 11.06 9.30
C ASN A 220 3.90 10.60 8.01
N GLN A 221 4.63 9.88 7.17
CA GLN A 221 4.10 9.15 6.01
C GLN A 221 4.63 7.72 6.13
N ARG A 222 3.75 6.76 6.45
CA ARG A 222 4.11 5.35 6.71
C ARG A 222 2.92 4.43 6.48
N LYS A 223 3.19 3.14 6.26
CA LYS A 223 2.19 2.09 6.06
C LYS A 223 2.18 1.05 7.19
N PHE A 224 1.02 0.47 7.41
CA PHE A 224 0.77 -0.71 8.24
C PHE A 224 0.12 -1.76 7.33
N VAL A 225 0.61 -3.00 7.41
CA VAL A 225 0.19 -4.13 6.57
C VAL A 225 -0.24 -5.27 7.49
N ASP A 226 -1.38 -5.88 7.19
CA ASP A 226 -1.97 -7.00 7.95
C ASP A 226 -2.07 -6.73 9.47
N LYS A 227 -2.68 -5.59 9.87
CA LYS A 227 -2.84 -5.20 11.28
C LYS A 227 -4.25 -4.73 11.62
N THR A 228 -4.73 -5.09 12.81
CA THR A 228 -5.98 -4.56 13.36
C THR A 228 -5.80 -3.12 13.82
N THR A 229 -6.89 -2.35 13.85
CA THR A 229 -6.87 -0.96 14.32
C THR A 229 -6.25 -0.79 15.73
N PRO A 230 -6.57 -1.62 16.75
CA PRO A 230 -5.91 -1.55 18.05
C PRO A 230 -4.40 -1.78 18.02
N GLU A 231 -3.89 -2.66 17.14
CA GLU A 231 -2.45 -2.90 17.01
C GLU A 231 -1.72 -1.71 16.37
N ILE A 232 -2.36 -1.02 15.41
CA ILE A 232 -1.82 0.20 14.81
C ILE A 232 -1.73 1.31 15.87
N ILE A 233 -2.82 1.53 16.63
CA ILE A 233 -2.87 2.50 17.73
C ILE A 233 -1.80 2.18 18.79
N LYS A 234 -1.63 0.89 19.15
CA LYS A 234 -0.61 0.42 20.08
C LYS A 234 0.81 0.82 19.65
N VAL A 235 1.20 0.51 18.42
CA VAL A 235 2.54 0.85 17.90
C VAL A 235 2.82 2.35 18.01
N ILE A 236 1.85 3.20 17.69
CA ILE A 236 1.98 4.66 17.75
C ILE A 236 2.15 5.15 19.20
N LEU A 237 1.38 4.62 20.15
CA LEU A 237 1.46 5.02 21.56
C LEU A 237 2.75 4.53 22.23
N GLU A 238 3.21 3.32 21.92
CA GLU A 238 4.46 2.76 22.42
C GLU A 238 5.69 3.51 21.84
N GLU A 239 5.65 3.98 20.58
CA GLU A 239 6.66 4.87 20.00
C GLU A 239 6.79 6.21 20.75
N HIS A 240 5.71 6.75 21.31
CA HIS A 240 5.74 7.93 22.20
C HIS A 240 6.08 7.58 23.66
N GLY A 241 6.43 6.33 23.95
CA GLY A 241 6.77 5.82 25.27
C GLY A 241 5.59 5.72 26.24
N MET A 242 4.39 5.47 25.72
CA MET A 242 3.16 5.29 26.50
C MET A 242 2.72 3.83 26.38
N MET A 243 3.20 2.99 27.29
CA MET A 243 2.96 1.55 27.27
C MET A 243 1.55 1.18 27.76
N GLU A 244 1.03 0.05 27.30
CA GLU A 244 -0.25 -0.49 27.77
C GLU A 244 -0.18 -0.92 29.24
N GLY A 245 -1.20 -0.54 30.03
CA GLY A 245 -1.32 -0.88 31.45
C GLY A 245 -0.40 -0.11 32.42
N ALA A 246 0.63 0.58 31.91
CA ALA A 246 1.58 1.35 32.71
C ALA A 246 0.99 2.66 33.27
N GLU A 247 1.56 3.15 34.38
CA GLU A 247 1.24 4.48 34.90
C GLU A 247 1.62 5.58 33.90
N GLY A 248 0.68 6.49 33.60
CA GLY A 248 0.88 7.52 32.59
C GLY A 248 0.86 7.00 31.13
N GLY A 249 0.42 5.74 30.93
CA GLY A 249 0.22 5.09 29.64
C GLY A 249 -1.25 5.03 29.23
N TYR A 250 -1.64 3.95 28.56
CA TYR A 250 -3.02 3.72 28.10
C TYR A 250 -3.57 2.34 28.50
N LYS A 251 -4.88 2.14 28.36
CA LYS A 251 -5.57 0.85 28.53
C LYS A 251 -6.61 0.65 27.44
N THR A 252 -6.88 -0.62 27.10
CA THR A 252 -7.93 -1.02 26.14
C THR A 252 -9.02 -1.84 26.85
N GLN A 253 -10.28 -1.62 26.48
CA GLN A 253 -11.44 -2.35 26.98
C GLN A 253 -12.45 -2.52 25.83
N PHE A 254 -12.29 -3.59 25.05
CA PHE A 254 -13.13 -3.87 23.88
C PHE A 254 -14.04 -5.08 24.08
N LYS A 255 -15.24 -4.99 23.52
CA LYS A 255 -16.27 -6.03 23.49
C LYS A 255 -16.35 -6.68 22.10
N GLU A 256 -16.25 -5.88 21.05
CA GLU A 256 -16.24 -6.32 19.66
C GLU A 256 -14.82 -6.81 19.28
N THR A 257 -14.67 -7.45 18.11
CA THR A 257 -13.36 -7.85 17.57
C THR A 257 -13.13 -7.15 16.23
N TYR A 258 -11.93 -6.61 16.03
CA TYR A 258 -11.58 -5.82 14.85
C TYR A 258 -10.89 -6.69 13.80
N PRO A 259 -11.26 -6.57 12.50
CA PRO A 259 -10.54 -7.23 11.44
C PRO A 259 -9.13 -6.65 11.28
N ALA A 260 -8.20 -7.45 10.75
CA ALA A 260 -6.95 -6.91 10.24
C ALA A 260 -7.24 -6.11 8.96
N ARG A 261 -6.50 -5.01 8.77
CA ARG A 261 -6.50 -4.23 7.54
C ARG A 261 -5.33 -4.70 6.68
N ASP A 262 -5.61 -5.20 5.48
CA ASP A 262 -4.61 -5.56 4.46
C ASP A 262 -3.59 -4.43 4.28
N PHE A 263 -4.08 -3.19 4.22
CA PHE A 263 -3.28 -1.99 4.10
C PHE A 263 -3.93 -0.84 4.88
N CYS A 264 -3.13 -0.08 5.61
CA CYS A 264 -3.56 1.18 6.20
C CYS A 264 -2.38 2.16 6.29
N VAL A 265 -2.60 3.39 5.85
CA VAL A 265 -1.56 4.40 5.66
C VAL A 265 -1.87 5.62 6.54
N GLN A 266 -0.84 6.07 7.27
CA GLN A 266 -0.77 7.41 7.81
C GLN A 266 -0.17 8.29 6.72
N TYR A 267 -0.94 9.24 6.16
CA TYR A 267 -0.51 10.03 5.02
C TYR A 267 -0.63 11.54 5.27
N ASP A 268 0.50 12.19 5.56
CA ASP A 268 0.59 13.64 5.80
C ASP A 268 -0.26 14.16 6.98
N GLU A 269 -0.57 13.27 7.92
CA GLU A 269 -1.36 13.54 9.12
C GLU A 269 -0.53 13.29 10.39
N SER A 270 -0.84 14.04 11.45
CA SER A 270 -0.16 13.84 12.73
C SER A 270 -0.59 12.55 13.40
N ASP A 271 0.29 11.99 14.25
CA ASP A 271 0.04 10.74 14.97
C ASP A 271 -1.30 10.81 15.76
N TYR A 272 -1.69 12.00 16.22
CA TYR A 272 -2.97 12.23 16.90
C TYR A 272 -4.17 12.14 15.94
N LYS A 273 -4.06 12.77 14.76
CA LYS A 273 -5.12 12.71 13.76
C LYS A 273 -5.32 11.29 13.26
N PHE A 274 -4.23 10.56 13.03
CA PHE A 274 -4.29 9.17 12.59
C PHE A 274 -4.96 8.25 13.62
N VAL A 275 -4.54 8.32 14.90
CA VAL A 275 -5.18 7.55 15.98
C VAL A 275 -6.66 7.93 16.15
N SER A 276 -6.98 9.23 16.11
CA SER A 276 -8.36 9.70 16.28
C SER A 276 -9.24 9.28 15.10
N ARG A 277 -8.76 9.42 13.86
CA ARG A 277 -9.43 8.93 12.64
C ARG A 277 -9.70 7.44 12.70
N LEU A 278 -8.71 6.63 13.07
CA LEU A 278 -8.88 5.18 13.21
C LEU A 278 -9.90 4.81 14.31
N CYS A 279 -9.88 5.54 15.43
CA CYS A 279 -10.91 5.42 16.46
C CYS A 279 -12.30 5.81 15.95
N GLU A 280 -12.41 6.86 15.13
CA GLU A 280 -13.66 7.26 14.50
C GLU A 280 -14.16 6.20 13.50
N GLU A 281 -13.32 5.70 12.59
CA GLU A 281 -13.67 4.65 11.62
C GLU A 281 -14.20 3.37 12.29
N GLU A 282 -13.60 2.91 13.39
CA GLU A 282 -14.04 1.71 14.12
C GLU A 282 -15.11 1.98 15.20
N GLY A 283 -15.46 3.24 15.47
CA GLY A 283 -16.39 3.61 16.55
C GLY A 283 -15.82 3.44 17.96
N ILE A 284 -14.49 3.41 18.12
CA ILE A 284 -13.78 3.31 19.40
C ILE A 284 -13.76 4.69 20.08
N ALA A 285 -14.40 4.80 21.23
CA ALA A 285 -14.30 5.96 22.10
C ALA A 285 -13.01 5.93 22.94
N TYR A 286 -12.52 7.09 23.38
CA TYR A 286 -11.50 7.16 24.42
C TYR A 286 -11.83 8.19 25.50
N SER A 287 -11.32 7.98 26.70
CA SER A 287 -11.56 8.82 27.88
C SER A 287 -10.31 8.88 28.76
N PHE A 288 -10.25 9.83 29.70
CA PHE A 288 -9.12 9.96 30.61
C PHE A 288 -9.52 9.58 32.05
N ARG A 289 -8.56 9.02 32.79
CA ARG A 289 -8.67 8.75 34.23
C ARG A 289 -7.50 9.43 34.92
N HIS A 290 -7.78 10.31 35.87
CA HIS A 290 -6.78 11.08 36.59
C HIS A 290 -6.49 10.47 37.96
N SER A 291 -5.31 10.76 38.47
CA SER A 291 -4.87 10.51 39.85
C SER A 291 -3.92 11.63 40.25
N ALA A 292 -3.52 11.71 41.53
CA ALA A 292 -2.59 12.75 41.97
C ALA A 292 -1.18 12.68 41.30
N THR A 293 -0.81 11.55 40.70
CA THR A 293 0.54 11.30 40.14
C THR A 293 0.58 10.98 38.65
N ASN A 294 -0.54 10.61 38.02
CA ASN A 294 -0.60 10.29 36.61
C ASN A 294 -1.99 10.49 35.99
N HIS A 295 -2.07 10.43 34.66
CA HIS A 295 -3.31 10.32 33.89
C HIS A 295 -3.20 9.16 32.90
N THR A 296 -4.26 8.38 32.74
CA THR A 296 -4.31 7.21 31.84
C THR A 296 -5.39 7.43 30.79
N MET A 297 -5.06 7.20 29.51
CA MET A 297 -6.07 7.13 28.44
C MET A 297 -6.70 5.74 28.40
N VAL A 298 -8.02 5.65 28.30
CA VAL A 298 -8.78 4.39 28.25
C VAL A 298 -9.62 4.35 26.99
N PHE A 299 -9.29 3.43 26.08
CA PHE A 299 -10.06 3.14 24.86
C PHE A 299 -11.17 2.13 25.15
N THR A 300 -12.37 2.38 24.64
CA THR A 300 -13.58 1.58 24.84
C THR A 300 -14.49 1.60 23.62
N ASP A 301 -15.20 0.50 23.37
CA ASP A 301 -16.20 0.37 22.30
C ASP A 301 -17.64 0.18 22.82
N ALA A 302 -17.84 0.24 24.14
CA ALA A 302 -19.12 -0.06 24.77
C ALA A 302 -19.34 0.71 26.08
N ASN A 303 -20.55 1.24 26.25
CA ASN A 303 -20.95 2.01 27.44
C ASN A 303 -20.61 1.35 28.80
N PRO A 304 -20.77 0.03 29.02
CA PRO A 304 -20.51 -0.60 30.33
C PRO A 304 -19.06 -0.54 30.84
N TYR A 305 -18.10 -0.06 30.03
CA TYR A 305 -16.73 0.16 30.47
C TYR A 305 -16.47 1.57 31.01
N PHE A 306 -17.40 2.52 30.87
CA PHE A 306 -17.32 3.80 31.58
C PHE A 306 -17.71 3.61 33.07
N PRO A 307 -16.94 4.16 34.03
CA PRO A 307 -17.26 4.09 35.46
C PRO A 307 -18.41 5.03 35.83
N THR A 308 -19.05 4.76 36.97
CA THR A 308 -20.07 5.62 37.58
C THR A 308 -19.47 6.43 38.73
N VAL A 309 -19.92 7.68 38.91
CA VAL A 309 -19.69 8.46 40.14
C VAL A 309 -20.35 7.73 41.31
N ALA A 310 -19.65 7.63 42.44
CA ALA A 310 -20.04 6.72 43.53
C ALA A 310 -21.32 7.14 44.26
N ASP A 311 -21.51 8.45 44.47
CA ASP A 311 -22.69 9.01 45.11
C ASP A 311 -23.69 9.52 44.05
N ALA A 312 -24.98 9.28 44.28
CA ALA A 312 -26.03 9.95 43.52
C ALA A 312 -26.04 11.46 43.80
N VAL A 313 -26.49 12.23 42.82
CA VAL A 313 -26.37 13.68 42.81
C VAL A 313 -27.73 14.31 43.01
N LYS A 314 -27.92 14.93 44.17
CA LYS A 314 -29.14 15.67 44.51
C LYS A 314 -29.31 16.87 43.57
N PHE A 315 -30.45 16.90 42.88
CA PHE A 315 -30.95 18.07 42.18
C PHE A 315 -31.51 19.08 43.18
N MET A 316 -31.19 20.36 42.99
CA MET A 316 -31.75 21.46 43.76
C MET A 316 -31.74 22.72 42.90
N SER A 317 -32.92 23.13 42.40
CA SER A 317 -33.06 24.35 41.61
C SER A 317 -32.64 25.59 42.42
N ASP A 318 -32.04 26.57 41.73
CA ASP A 318 -31.52 27.78 42.38
C ASP A 318 -32.67 28.61 42.97
N SER A 319 -32.75 28.58 44.30
CA SER A 319 -33.74 29.30 45.11
C SER A 319 -33.17 30.60 45.72
N GLY A 320 -31.95 30.99 45.34
CA GLY A 320 -31.21 32.10 45.94
C GLY A 320 -30.62 31.79 47.33
N LEU A 321 -30.77 30.55 47.82
CA LEU A 321 -30.14 30.04 49.03
C LEU A 321 -28.91 29.21 48.67
N VAL A 322 -27.81 29.40 49.42
CA VAL A 322 -26.63 28.53 49.30
C VAL A 322 -26.96 27.17 49.91
N ALA A 323 -26.81 26.11 49.13
CA ALA A 323 -27.01 24.74 49.62
C ALA A 323 -25.89 24.32 50.59
N ASP A 324 -26.23 23.55 51.62
CA ASP A 324 -25.28 22.99 52.59
C ASP A 324 -24.35 21.90 52.00
N SER A 325 -24.59 21.49 50.74
CA SER A 325 -23.81 20.49 50.02
C SER A 325 -23.73 20.81 48.52
N LYS A 326 -22.77 20.19 47.82
CA LYS A 326 -22.63 20.29 46.35
C LYS A 326 -23.80 19.60 45.64
N VAL A 327 -24.39 20.26 44.64
CA VAL A 327 -25.67 19.89 44.01
C VAL A 327 -25.66 20.06 42.48
N LEU A 328 -26.63 19.45 41.81
CA LEU A 328 -26.98 19.75 40.42
C LEU A 328 -28.07 20.84 40.42
N LYS A 329 -27.79 22.01 39.83
CA LYS A 329 -28.64 23.22 39.94
C LYS A 329 -29.64 23.38 38.80
N TYR A 330 -29.32 22.77 37.66
CA TYR A 330 -30.07 22.81 36.41
C TYR A 330 -29.72 21.52 35.63
N PHE A 331 -30.72 20.94 34.96
CA PHE A 331 -30.59 19.75 34.14
C PHE A 331 -31.75 19.70 33.13
N ASP A 332 -31.59 20.37 32.00
CA ASP A 332 -32.61 20.35 30.93
C ASP A 332 -32.34 19.19 29.97
N VAL A 333 -33.40 18.67 29.34
CA VAL A 333 -33.30 17.52 28.42
C VAL A 333 -33.76 17.92 27.02
N ALA A 334 -32.81 17.95 26.08
CA ALA A 334 -33.03 18.27 24.69
C ALA A 334 -33.24 17.01 23.84
N LEU A 335 -34.17 17.10 22.89
CA LEU A 335 -34.48 16.08 21.88
C LEU A 335 -34.28 16.66 20.48
N ALA A 336 -33.65 15.91 19.58
CA ALA A 336 -33.31 16.39 18.25
C ALA A 336 -33.47 15.31 17.17
N THR A 337 -34.09 15.68 16.04
CA THR A 337 -34.27 14.82 14.88
C THR A 337 -32.94 14.30 14.33
N ARG A 338 -32.87 13.00 14.04
CA ARG A 338 -31.71 12.31 13.45
C ARG A 338 -32.16 11.27 12.41
N PRO A 339 -31.25 10.77 11.54
CA PRO A 339 -31.51 9.62 10.70
C PRO A 339 -32.05 8.41 11.48
N GLN A 340 -32.86 7.60 10.79
CA GLN A 340 -33.35 6.32 11.29
C GLN A 340 -32.55 5.17 10.68
N ASN A 341 -32.21 5.26 9.39
CA ASN A 341 -31.56 4.18 8.66
C ASN A 341 -30.17 4.61 8.17
N VAL A 342 -29.19 3.70 8.24
CA VAL A 342 -27.90 3.82 7.56
C VAL A 342 -27.76 2.68 6.57
N SER A 343 -27.29 3.00 5.37
CA SER A 343 -27.03 2.06 4.28
C SER A 343 -25.61 2.27 3.75
N TRP A 344 -24.71 1.32 3.97
CA TRP A 344 -23.28 1.42 3.62
C TRP A 344 -22.89 0.37 2.59
N ARG A 345 -22.14 0.79 1.56
CA ARG A 345 -21.86 -0.04 0.38
C ARG A 345 -20.41 0.09 -0.10
N ASP A 346 -19.90 -1.02 -0.65
CA ASP A 346 -18.56 -1.09 -1.27
C ASP A 346 -18.58 -1.90 -2.58
N TYR A 347 -17.41 -2.17 -3.18
CA TYR A 347 -17.22 -3.09 -4.31
C TYR A 347 -16.07 -4.08 -4.05
N ASN A 348 -16.41 -5.35 -3.84
CA ASN A 348 -15.43 -6.43 -3.72
C ASN A 348 -15.08 -6.99 -5.10
N PHE A 349 -13.85 -6.73 -5.57
CA PHE A 349 -13.38 -7.17 -6.88
C PHE A 349 -13.20 -8.70 -7.03
N GLN A 350 -12.93 -9.42 -5.95
CA GLN A 350 -12.72 -10.88 -5.96
C GLN A 350 -14.02 -11.64 -6.24
N THR A 351 -15.16 -11.07 -5.82
CA THR A 351 -16.49 -11.66 -5.98
C THR A 351 -17.35 -10.95 -7.04
N MET A 352 -16.88 -9.82 -7.58
CA MET A 352 -17.59 -8.92 -8.49
C MET A 352 -18.95 -8.44 -7.94
N LYS A 353 -19.07 -8.32 -6.61
CA LYS A 353 -20.30 -7.92 -5.91
C LYS A 353 -20.11 -6.59 -5.20
N GLN A 354 -21.21 -5.85 -5.03
CA GLN A 354 -21.26 -4.73 -4.10
C GLN A 354 -21.83 -5.22 -2.76
N PRO A 355 -21.01 -5.53 -1.74
CA PRO A 355 -21.52 -5.80 -0.40
C PRO A 355 -22.23 -4.56 0.14
N GLU A 356 -23.44 -4.75 0.64
CA GLU A 356 -24.30 -3.68 1.19
C GLU A 356 -24.75 -4.11 2.59
N GLY A 357 -24.52 -3.25 3.59
CA GLY A 357 -24.87 -3.46 4.97
C GLY A 357 -25.72 -2.31 5.49
N ASN A 358 -26.88 -2.66 6.04
CA ASN A 358 -27.92 -1.70 6.42
C ASN A 358 -28.23 -1.85 7.91
N SER A 359 -28.50 -0.75 8.60
CA SER A 359 -28.79 -0.73 10.04
C SER A 359 -29.88 0.28 10.39
N GLU A 360 -30.80 -0.10 11.27
CA GLU A 360 -31.90 0.74 11.74
C GLU A 360 -31.67 1.15 13.20
N GLY A 361 -31.82 2.45 13.47
CA GLY A 361 -31.70 3.04 14.78
C GLY A 361 -32.96 2.81 15.62
N LYS A 362 -32.79 2.58 16.92
CA LYS A 362 -33.93 2.52 17.85
C LYS A 362 -34.71 3.83 17.82
N LEU A 363 -36.00 3.74 17.53
CA LEU A 363 -36.95 4.85 17.66
C LEU A 363 -37.02 5.30 19.13
N SER A 364 -37.22 6.60 19.34
CA SER A 364 -37.40 7.18 20.66
C SER A 364 -38.76 6.75 21.22
N GLU A 365 -38.81 5.80 22.15
CA GLU A 365 -40.07 5.21 22.63
C GLU A 365 -41.04 6.20 23.32
N LYS A 366 -40.57 7.40 23.72
CA LYS A 366 -41.35 8.34 24.54
C LYS A 366 -41.10 9.81 24.24
N ALA A 367 -42.03 10.43 23.50
CA ALA A 367 -42.46 11.81 23.70
C ALA A 367 -43.79 12.05 22.96
N ASN A 368 -44.93 12.01 23.65
CA ASN A 368 -46.25 12.53 23.20
C ASN A 368 -46.57 12.42 21.69
N GLU A 369 -46.55 11.20 21.14
CA GLU A 369 -46.82 10.91 19.70
C GLU A 369 -45.89 11.61 18.68
N ALA A 370 -44.71 12.09 19.12
CA ALA A 370 -43.75 12.79 18.28
C ALA A 370 -43.30 11.92 17.08
N GLN A 371 -43.46 12.47 15.88
CA GLN A 371 -43.15 11.78 14.64
C GLN A 371 -41.69 12.02 14.23
N GLU A 372 -40.82 11.06 14.51
CA GLU A 372 -39.50 11.05 13.88
C GLU A 372 -39.64 10.80 12.36
N PRO A 373 -39.13 11.69 11.49
CA PRO A 373 -39.20 11.50 10.04
C PRO A 373 -38.30 10.35 9.58
N LYS A 374 -38.76 9.60 8.58
CA LYS A 374 -38.00 8.51 7.94
C LYS A 374 -36.87 9.07 7.08
N LEU A 375 -35.72 9.27 7.70
CA LEU A 375 -34.51 9.80 7.08
C LEU A 375 -33.44 8.70 6.98
N GLU A 376 -32.83 8.58 5.81
CA GLU A 376 -31.74 7.65 5.50
C GLU A 376 -30.41 8.40 5.37
N PHE A 377 -29.33 7.77 5.79
CA PHE A 377 -27.96 8.14 5.48
C PHE A 377 -27.33 7.03 4.61
N TYR A 378 -26.95 7.36 3.37
CA TYR A 378 -26.30 6.44 2.43
C TYR A 378 -24.87 6.91 2.14
N ASP A 379 -23.92 5.98 2.03
CA ASP A 379 -22.52 6.30 1.70
C ASP A 379 -21.80 5.20 0.90
N TYR A 380 -20.76 5.59 0.17
CA TYR A 380 -19.88 4.73 -0.63
C TYR A 380 -18.53 5.44 -0.90
N PRO A 381 -17.37 4.75 -0.79
CA PRO A 381 -17.17 3.36 -0.35
C PRO A 381 -17.04 3.24 1.18
N SER A 382 -17.50 2.11 1.73
CA SER A 382 -17.52 1.86 3.18
C SER A 382 -16.25 1.22 3.77
N SER A 383 -15.22 0.93 2.96
CA SER A 383 -14.02 0.14 3.34
C SER A 383 -14.34 -1.28 3.87
N GLY A 384 -15.47 -1.85 3.44
CA GLY A 384 -15.96 -3.15 3.91
C GLY A 384 -16.14 -4.14 2.78
N MET A 385 -15.19 -5.07 2.68
CA MET A 385 -15.11 -6.07 1.60
C MET A 385 -16.19 -7.17 1.66
N ASP A 386 -16.98 -7.25 2.74
CA ASP A 386 -18.09 -8.18 2.89
C ASP A 386 -19.31 -7.56 3.60
N LYS A 387 -20.44 -8.29 3.57
CA LYS A 387 -21.73 -7.84 4.11
C LYS A 387 -21.75 -7.71 5.63
N ALA A 388 -21.11 -8.61 6.37
CA ALA A 388 -21.10 -8.58 7.83
C ALA A 388 -20.26 -7.39 8.35
N ARG A 389 -19.15 -7.07 7.68
CA ARG A 389 -18.36 -5.86 7.96
C ARG A 389 -19.16 -4.58 7.65
N ASN A 390 -19.86 -4.52 6.51
CA ASN A 390 -20.73 -3.36 6.21
C ASN A 390 -21.91 -3.24 7.19
N GLU A 391 -22.49 -4.33 7.68
CA GLU A 391 -23.51 -4.30 8.74
C GLU A 391 -22.96 -3.80 10.08
N GLN A 392 -21.75 -4.22 10.46
CA GLN A 392 -21.05 -3.71 11.65
C GLN A 392 -20.81 -2.20 11.55
N LEU A 393 -20.34 -1.73 10.40
CA LEU A 393 -20.02 -0.32 10.18
C LEU A 393 -21.28 0.55 10.07
N ALA A 394 -22.33 0.07 9.39
CA ALA A 394 -23.63 0.73 9.37
C ALA A 394 -24.23 0.88 10.78
N LYS A 395 -24.08 -0.15 11.64
CA LYS A 395 -24.44 -0.09 13.07
C LYS A 395 -23.64 0.99 13.81
N VAL A 396 -22.31 1.04 13.64
CA VAL A 396 -21.46 2.10 14.25
C VAL A 396 -21.88 3.50 13.79
N GLN A 397 -22.21 3.65 12.50
CA GLN A 397 -22.63 4.93 11.92
C GLN A 397 -24.03 5.37 12.38
N ILE A 398 -25.00 4.46 12.55
CA ILE A 398 -26.32 4.85 13.11
C ILE A 398 -26.25 5.12 14.62
N GLU A 399 -25.42 4.38 15.37
CA GLU A 399 -25.11 4.68 16.77
C GLU A 399 -24.47 6.08 16.90
N ARG A 400 -23.53 6.45 16.02
CA ARG A 400 -22.97 7.81 15.91
C ARG A 400 -24.03 8.86 15.59
N LEU A 401 -24.80 8.67 14.52
CA LEU A 401 -25.76 9.66 14.04
C LEU A 401 -26.90 9.89 15.05
N ARG A 402 -27.18 8.92 15.94
CA ARG A 402 -28.15 9.05 17.03
C ARG A 402 -27.50 9.26 18.41
N ALA A 403 -26.18 9.44 18.50
CA ALA A 403 -25.50 9.64 19.79
C ALA A 403 -25.97 10.91 20.53
N ASP A 404 -26.45 11.91 19.79
CA ASP A 404 -26.96 13.18 20.32
C ASP A 404 -28.41 13.48 19.88
N HIS A 405 -29.23 12.44 19.67
CA HIS A 405 -30.69 12.61 19.46
C HIS A 405 -31.43 12.99 20.75
N LEU A 406 -30.81 12.73 21.90
CA LEU A 406 -31.32 12.94 23.25
C LEU A 406 -30.14 13.27 24.16
N VAL A 407 -30.12 14.49 24.70
CA VAL A 407 -29.00 15.06 25.48
C VAL A 407 -29.54 15.74 26.73
N GLY A 408 -28.89 15.52 27.88
CA GLY A 408 -29.10 16.30 29.10
C GLY A 408 -28.02 17.37 29.27
N GLU A 409 -28.42 18.61 29.55
CA GLU A 409 -27.54 19.77 29.72
C GLU A 409 -27.56 20.22 31.19
N GLY A 410 -26.44 20.05 31.90
CA GLY A 410 -26.38 20.24 33.36
C GLY A 410 -25.44 21.36 33.82
N TYR A 411 -25.74 21.93 34.99
CA TYR A 411 -24.90 22.92 35.70
C TYR A 411 -24.74 22.52 37.17
N SER A 412 -23.50 22.36 37.65
CA SER A 412 -23.20 21.83 39.00
C SER A 412 -21.94 22.46 39.63
N ASP A 413 -21.78 22.25 40.94
CA ASP A 413 -20.54 22.49 41.70
C ASP A 413 -19.88 21.20 42.23
N ARG A 414 -20.33 20.02 41.77
CA ARG A 414 -19.65 18.72 41.94
C ARG A 414 -18.31 18.69 41.19
N SER A 415 -17.21 18.60 41.92
CA SER A 415 -15.84 18.63 41.36
C SER A 415 -15.41 17.29 40.75
N ASP A 416 -15.99 16.21 41.27
CA ASP A 416 -15.83 14.81 40.85
C ASP A 416 -16.51 14.45 39.51
N PHE A 417 -17.09 15.43 38.82
CA PHE A 417 -17.63 15.27 37.47
C PHE A 417 -16.53 15.43 36.42
N HIS A 418 -16.41 14.44 35.54
CA HIS A 418 -15.41 14.34 34.48
C HIS A 418 -16.02 13.70 33.22
N ALA A 419 -15.38 13.87 32.05
CA ALA A 419 -15.88 13.25 30.82
C ALA A 419 -15.71 11.72 30.83
N GLY A 420 -16.70 11.00 30.30
CA GLY A 420 -16.70 9.54 30.30
C GLY A 420 -16.97 8.94 31.69
N TYR A 421 -17.80 9.59 32.51
CA TYR A 421 -18.37 9.05 33.76
C TYR A 421 -19.90 9.02 33.68
N PHE A 422 -20.51 8.01 34.28
CA PHE A 422 -21.95 7.99 34.55
C PHE A 422 -22.29 8.77 35.84
N ILE A 423 -23.34 9.58 35.80
CA ILE A 423 -23.97 10.20 36.96
C ILE A 423 -25.42 9.72 37.12
N THR A 424 -25.91 9.63 38.36
CA THR A 424 -27.31 9.32 38.69
C THR A 424 -27.89 10.52 39.42
N ILE A 425 -29.10 10.97 39.04
CA ILE A 425 -29.71 12.19 39.56
C ILE A 425 -30.85 11.83 40.53
N GLU A 426 -30.79 12.38 41.75
CA GLU A 426 -31.83 12.26 42.78
C GLU A 426 -32.60 13.58 42.94
N ASP A 427 -33.82 13.52 43.47
CA ASP A 427 -34.73 14.66 43.70
C ASP A 427 -35.07 15.53 42.47
N HIS A 428 -34.72 15.08 41.26
CA HIS A 428 -35.18 15.72 40.02
C HIS A 428 -36.71 15.58 39.86
N PRO A 429 -37.43 16.64 39.46
CA PRO A 429 -38.86 16.55 39.17
C PRO A 429 -39.13 15.53 38.05
N ASP A 430 -40.18 14.73 38.21
CA ASP A 430 -40.59 13.75 37.21
C ASP A 430 -41.16 14.44 35.95
N ILE A 431 -40.41 14.36 34.84
CA ILE A 431 -40.88 14.78 33.52
C ILE A 431 -41.66 13.61 32.92
N GLU A 432 -42.91 13.83 32.51
CA GLU A 432 -43.89 12.78 32.16
C GLU A 432 -43.42 11.76 31.10
N THR A 433 -42.41 12.11 30.30
CA THR A 433 -41.87 11.29 29.22
C THR A 433 -40.48 10.71 29.49
N MET A 434 -39.70 11.29 30.43
CA MET A 434 -38.24 11.05 30.54
C MET A 434 -37.78 10.80 31.98
N ASP A 435 -37.26 9.60 32.23
CA ASP A 435 -36.80 9.17 33.56
C ASP A 435 -35.38 9.69 33.85
N ALA A 436 -35.30 10.92 34.39
CA ALA A 436 -34.04 11.58 34.75
C ALA A 436 -33.24 10.83 35.85
N LYS A 437 -33.86 9.89 36.58
CA LYS A 437 -33.24 9.12 37.66
C LYS A 437 -32.39 7.94 37.16
N LYS A 438 -32.38 7.68 35.85
CA LYS A 438 -31.45 6.74 35.20
C LYS A 438 -30.02 7.29 35.15
N PRO A 439 -29.00 6.44 34.92
CA PRO A 439 -27.63 6.91 34.73
C PRO A 439 -27.43 7.64 33.39
N TRP A 440 -26.75 8.79 33.43
CA TRP A 440 -26.36 9.60 32.26
C TRP A 440 -24.84 9.66 32.12
N LEU A 441 -24.31 9.35 30.93
CA LEU A 441 -22.90 9.43 30.58
C LEU A 441 -22.54 10.87 30.24
N ILE A 442 -21.69 11.53 31.05
CA ILE A 442 -21.13 12.85 30.72
C ILE A 442 -20.24 12.70 29.46
N THR A 443 -20.64 13.33 28.36
CA THR A 443 -19.89 13.29 27.09
C THR A 443 -18.87 14.41 26.99
N HIS A 444 -19.22 15.62 27.44
CA HIS A 444 -18.36 16.80 27.47
C HIS A 444 -18.66 17.61 28.72
N ILE A 445 -17.63 18.23 29.29
CA ILE A 445 -17.74 19.06 30.49
C ILE A 445 -16.75 20.23 30.42
N ARG A 446 -17.18 21.40 30.91
CA ARG A 446 -16.36 22.60 31.04
C ARG A 446 -16.34 23.04 32.50
N HIS A 447 -15.13 23.20 33.03
CA HIS A 447 -14.86 23.54 34.42
C HIS A 447 -14.43 25.00 34.54
N LYS A 448 -14.94 25.70 35.56
CA LYS A 448 -14.62 27.10 35.86
C LYS A 448 -14.45 27.24 37.38
N ALA A 449 -13.28 27.70 37.83
CA ALA A 449 -13.03 28.00 39.23
C ALA A 449 -12.45 29.40 39.42
N TYR A 450 -12.78 30.06 40.53
CA TYR A 450 -12.30 31.39 40.86
C TYR A 450 -12.13 31.59 42.37
N GLN A 451 -10.96 32.09 42.79
CA GLN A 451 -10.57 32.27 44.19
C GLN A 451 -10.06 33.70 44.44
N PRO A 452 -10.95 34.71 44.56
CA PRO A 452 -10.57 36.13 44.68
C PRO A 452 -9.75 36.46 45.94
N GLN A 453 -9.77 35.59 46.96
CA GLN A 453 -8.94 35.73 48.17
C GLN A 453 -7.43 35.79 47.86
N VAL A 454 -7.00 35.21 46.73
CA VAL A 454 -5.62 35.26 46.19
C VAL A 454 -5.25 36.67 45.67
N LEU A 455 -6.19 37.62 45.68
CA LEU A 455 -5.96 39.05 45.45
C LEU A 455 -6.24 39.89 46.70
N GLU A 456 -7.28 39.54 47.47
CA GLU A 456 -7.67 40.28 48.68
C GLU A 456 -6.60 40.22 49.79
N ALA A 457 -5.92 39.07 49.94
CA ALA A 457 -4.77 38.92 50.85
C ALA A 457 -3.57 39.82 50.48
N PHE A 458 -3.59 40.47 49.31
CA PHE A 458 -2.49 41.29 48.77
C PHE A 458 -2.88 42.76 48.52
N GLY A 459 -4.01 43.21 49.09
CA GLY A 459 -4.26 44.63 49.40
C GLY A 459 -4.85 45.53 48.31
N SER A 460 -4.99 45.10 47.05
CA SER A 460 -5.79 45.83 46.06
C SER A 460 -6.30 44.97 44.90
N ALA A 461 -7.62 44.83 44.75
CA ALA A 461 -8.22 44.16 43.59
C ALA A 461 -8.11 45.00 42.29
N SER A 462 -8.02 46.33 42.40
CA SER A 462 -8.13 47.30 41.29
C SER A 462 -7.05 47.20 40.22
N SER A 463 -5.93 46.53 40.51
CA SER A 463 -4.79 46.36 39.58
C SER A 463 -4.72 44.96 38.95
N ALA A 464 -5.67 44.07 39.29
CA ALA A 464 -5.67 42.66 38.91
C ALA A 464 -6.72 42.29 37.85
N GLN A 465 -7.29 43.28 37.14
CA GLN A 465 -8.25 43.05 36.06
C GLN A 465 -7.53 42.44 34.83
N SER A 466 -7.34 41.12 34.88
CA SER A 466 -6.48 40.35 33.97
C SER A 466 -7.10 40.20 32.58
N THR A 467 -6.96 41.23 31.74
CA THR A 467 -7.27 41.25 30.29
C THR A 467 -6.26 40.42 29.47
N MET A 468 -5.93 39.24 29.98
CA MET A 468 -5.06 38.25 29.33
C MET A 468 -5.89 37.46 28.32
N PRO A 469 -5.59 37.53 27.00
CA PRO A 469 -6.25 36.66 26.03
C PRO A 469 -5.94 35.20 26.36
N SER A 470 -7.00 34.40 26.49
CA SER A 470 -6.92 32.96 26.78
C SER A 470 -6.06 32.25 25.73
N GLN A 471 -5.29 31.26 26.17
CA GLN A 471 -4.55 30.37 25.27
C GLN A 471 -5.30 29.06 24.96
N LEU A 472 -6.41 28.82 25.64
CA LEU A 472 -7.07 27.52 25.72
C LEU A 472 -7.55 27.00 24.35
N SER A 473 -8.12 27.87 23.51
CA SER A 473 -8.60 27.54 22.16
C SER A 473 -7.52 27.04 21.19
N LYS A 474 -6.23 27.13 21.54
CA LYS A 474 -5.13 26.53 20.77
C LYS A 474 -4.87 25.05 21.09
N PHE A 475 -5.57 24.52 22.08
CA PHE A 475 -5.41 23.16 22.60
C PHE A 475 -6.75 22.38 22.68
N LEU A 476 -7.87 23.02 22.31
CA LEU A 476 -9.17 22.39 22.21
C LEU A 476 -9.36 21.76 20.82
N ASP A 477 -9.91 20.56 20.81
CA ASP A 477 -10.28 19.80 19.61
C ASP A 477 -11.76 19.37 19.73
N THR A 478 -12.64 20.36 19.81
CA THR A 478 -14.08 20.16 19.95
C THR A 478 -14.89 21.32 19.37
N ASP A 479 -15.99 20.99 18.70
CA ASP A 479 -16.97 21.92 18.12
C ASP A 479 -18.10 22.28 19.11
N ILE A 480 -18.04 21.77 20.34
CA ILE A 480 -19.11 21.94 21.34
C ILE A 480 -18.78 23.12 22.27
N GLU A 481 -19.49 24.22 22.08
CA GLU A 481 -19.44 25.39 22.94
C GLU A 481 -20.35 25.18 24.17
N LEU A 482 -19.75 24.85 25.32
CA LEU A 482 -20.45 24.79 26.60
C LEU A 482 -20.46 26.18 27.26
N GLU A 483 -21.61 26.85 27.25
CA GLU A 483 -21.82 28.15 27.90
C GLU A 483 -22.26 28.00 29.36
N PHE A 484 -21.92 29.00 30.20
CA PHE A 484 -22.39 29.05 31.59
C PHE A 484 -23.67 29.89 31.67
N PRO A 485 -24.76 29.41 32.31
CA PRO A 485 -26.04 30.12 32.35
C PRO A 485 -26.02 31.43 33.15
N VAL A 486 -24.90 31.75 33.82
CA VAL A 486 -24.70 33.00 34.56
C VAL A 486 -23.28 33.54 34.30
N GLU A 487 -23.18 34.76 33.76
CA GLU A 487 -21.88 35.36 33.41
C GLU A 487 -21.03 35.76 34.63
N ASN A 488 -21.69 36.10 35.75
CA ASN A 488 -21.04 36.68 36.94
C ASN A 488 -19.89 35.84 37.49
N GLN A 489 -18.85 36.52 37.99
CA GLN A 489 -17.68 35.90 38.63
C GLN A 489 -18.01 35.44 40.06
N GLN A 490 -18.87 34.42 40.19
CA GLN A 490 -19.07 33.73 41.46
C GLN A 490 -17.76 33.07 41.92
N GLN A 491 -17.47 33.17 43.21
CA GLN A 491 -16.35 32.46 43.86
C GLN A 491 -16.69 30.97 43.99
N GLY A 492 -15.68 30.11 43.87
CA GLY A 492 -15.81 28.67 44.05
C GLY A 492 -15.44 27.89 42.79
N TYR A 493 -16.02 26.70 42.65
CA TYR A 493 -15.87 25.82 41.49
C TYR A 493 -17.25 25.53 40.91
N PHE A 494 -17.35 25.52 39.59
CA PHE A 494 -18.56 25.25 38.83
C PHE A 494 -18.21 24.48 37.56
N ASN A 495 -19.16 23.70 37.05
CA ASN A 495 -19.10 23.12 35.72
C ASN A 495 -20.44 23.18 34.99
N VAL A 496 -20.36 23.18 33.66
CA VAL A 496 -21.48 22.87 32.75
C VAL A 496 -21.10 21.66 31.91
N PHE A 497 -22.06 20.81 31.58
CA PHE A 497 -21.80 19.54 30.88
C PHE A 497 -22.97 19.10 30.00
N THR A 498 -22.66 18.28 28.99
CA THR A 498 -23.64 17.55 28.17
C THR A 498 -23.50 16.05 28.41
N ALA A 499 -24.63 15.38 28.68
CA ALA A 499 -24.68 13.95 28.98
C ALA A 499 -25.73 13.21 28.14
N ILE A 500 -25.61 11.89 28.01
CA ILE A 500 -26.56 11.03 27.27
C ILE A 500 -27.01 9.84 28.13
N PRO A 501 -28.25 9.34 28.02
CA PRO A 501 -28.69 8.16 28.78
C PRO A 501 -27.85 6.91 28.52
N GLN A 502 -27.72 6.05 29.52
CA GLN A 502 -26.94 4.80 29.46
C GLN A 502 -27.30 3.88 28.28
N GLU A 503 -28.54 3.90 27.81
CA GLU A 503 -29.01 3.09 26.67
C GLU A 503 -28.55 3.60 25.29
N ILE A 504 -28.00 4.82 25.18
CA ILE A 504 -27.45 5.37 23.93
C ILE A 504 -25.96 5.04 23.86
N THR A 505 -25.57 4.12 22.97
CA THR A 505 -24.15 3.83 22.70
C THR A 505 -23.41 5.09 22.23
N PHE A 506 -22.42 5.56 22.97
CA PHE A 506 -21.57 6.65 22.48
C PHE A 506 -20.67 6.17 21.34
N ARG A 507 -20.57 6.95 20.27
CA ARG A 507 -19.58 6.78 19.19
C ARG A 507 -18.91 8.12 18.88
N PRO A 508 -17.58 8.15 18.61
CA PRO A 508 -16.90 9.39 18.21
C PRO A 508 -17.50 9.96 16.92
N LYS A 509 -17.72 11.28 16.84
CA LYS A 509 -18.09 11.96 15.59
C LYS A 509 -16.89 11.98 14.63
N HIS A 510 -17.14 11.88 13.32
CA HIS A 510 -16.09 12.04 12.32
C HIS A 510 -15.59 13.50 12.29
N ARG A 511 -14.45 13.76 12.94
CA ARG A 511 -13.73 15.05 12.99
C ARG A 511 -12.42 15.01 12.22
N HIS A 512 -11.85 13.83 12.05
CA HIS A 512 -10.56 13.60 11.41
C HIS A 512 -10.75 12.94 10.04
N PRO A 513 -11.06 13.72 8.99
CA PRO A 513 -11.23 13.18 7.64
C PRO A 513 -9.93 12.55 7.15
N LYS A 514 -10.06 11.45 6.40
CA LYS A 514 -8.94 10.74 5.79
C LYS A 514 -8.19 11.66 4.81
N PRO A 515 -6.86 11.81 4.93
CA PRO A 515 -6.07 12.53 3.94
C PRO A 515 -6.23 11.89 2.56
N GLN A 516 -6.37 12.70 1.51
CA GLN A 516 -6.51 12.22 0.13
C GLN A 516 -5.24 12.49 -0.68
N VAL A 517 -4.85 11.51 -1.51
CA VAL A 517 -3.82 11.70 -2.52
C VAL A 517 -4.47 12.32 -3.77
N LEU A 518 -4.24 13.62 -3.96
CA LEU A 518 -4.90 14.44 -5.01
C LEU A 518 -4.49 14.11 -6.46
N GLY A 519 -3.76 13.01 -6.69
CA GLY A 519 -3.28 12.61 -8.01
C GLY A 519 -2.29 11.45 -7.97
N SER A 520 -1.75 11.12 -9.13
CA SER A 520 -0.84 9.98 -9.31
C SER A 520 0.48 10.16 -8.56
N GLN A 521 0.97 9.08 -7.97
CA GLN A 521 2.35 8.95 -7.49
C GLN A 521 3.12 7.94 -8.36
N THR A 522 4.42 7.79 -8.11
CA THR A 522 5.19 6.65 -8.61
C THR A 522 5.73 5.83 -7.45
N ALA A 523 5.93 4.54 -7.68
CA ALA A 523 6.42 3.56 -6.72
C ALA A 523 7.32 2.55 -7.44
N VAL A 524 8.14 1.81 -6.68
CA VAL A 524 8.99 0.75 -7.24
C VAL A 524 8.42 -0.61 -6.88
N VAL A 525 8.25 -1.49 -7.87
CA VAL A 525 7.72 -2.85 -7.67
C VAL A 525 8.71 -3.68 -6.84
N THR A 526 8.22 -4.34 -5.80
CA THR A 526 9.00 -5.19 -4.89
C THR A 526 8.52 -6.64 -4.91
N GLY A 527 9.28 -7.53 -4.30
CA GLY A 527 8.95 -8.95 -4.22
C GLY A 527 9.98 -9.74 -3.41
N ALA A 528 9.74 -11.04 -3.29
CA ALA A 528 10.61 -11.93 -2.52
C ALA A 528 12.05 -12.00 -3.08
N ALA A 529 13.02 -12.18 -2.18
CA ALA A 529 14.44 -12.20 -2.53
C ALA A 529 14.76 -13.27 -3.59
N GLY A 530 15.24 -12.82 -4.76
CA GLY A 530 15.56 -13.69 -5.90
C GLY A 530 14.43 -13.88 -6.92
N GLU A 531 13.29 -13.20 -6.77
CA GLU A 531 12.25 -13.12 -7.79
C GLU A 531 12.42 -11.91 -8.73
N GLU A 532 12.31 -12.16 -10.04
CA GLU A 532 12.19 -11.08 -11.05
C GLU A 532 10.73 -10.65 -11.24
N ILE A 533 9.78 -11.54 -10.95
CA ILE A 533 8.35 -11.33 -11.14
C ILE A 533 7.67 -11.89 -9.89
N TYR A 534 6.96 -11.02 -9.16
CA TYR A 534 6.31 -11.40 -7.90
C TYR A 534 4.85 -10.95 -7.94
N CYS A 535 3.96 -11.90 -8.23
CA CYS A 535 2.54 -11.66 -8.45
C CYS A 535 1.65 -12.78 -7.92
N ASP A 536 0.38 -12.47 -7.69
CA ASP A 536 -0.65 -13.42 -7.25
C ASP A 536 -1.56 -13.93 -8.39
N GLU A 537 -2.59 -14.71 -8.04
CA GLU A 537 -3.56 -15.27 -8.99
C GLU A 537 -4.34 -14.22 -9.81
N TYR A 538 -4.46 -12.99 -9.30
CA TYR A 538 -5.14 -11.87 -9.96
C TYR A 538 -4.16 -10.99 -10.76
N GLY A 539 -2.88 -11.35 -10.83
CA GLY A 539 -1.83 -10.55 -11.46
C GLY A 539 -1.49 -9.26 -10.69
N ARG A 540 -1.83 -9.18 -9.39
CA ARG A 540 -1.44 -8.08 -8.51
C ARG A 540 0.05 -8.15 -8.23
N VAL A 541 0.67 -7.02 -7.91
CA VAL A 541 2.09 -6.95 -7.49
C VAL A 541 2.21 -6.18 -6.17
N LYS A 542 3.38 -6.21 -5.54
CA LYS A 542 3.71 -5.35 -4.39
C LYS A 542 4.63 -4.20 -4.82
N ALA A 543 4.61 -3.08 -4.10
CA ALA A 543 5.45 -1.93 -4.41
C ALA A 543 5.77 -1.09 -3.17
N GLN A 544 6.96 -0.49 -3.12
CA GLN A 544 7.32 0.52 -2.13
C GLN A 544 7.15 1.92 -2.70
N PHE A 545 6.45 2.78 -1.93
CA PHE A 545 6.26 4.19 -2.26
C PHE A 545 7.47 5.03 -1.81
N HIS A 546 7.78 6.11 -2.53
CA HIS A 546 8.95 6.95 -2.22
C HIS A 546 8.91 7.66 -0.85
N TRP A 547 7.72 7.80 -0.25
CA TRP A 547 7.54 8.34 1.10
C TRP A 547 7.74 7.29 2.21
N ASP A 548 7.74 5.99 1.88
CA ASP A 548 7.92 4.92 2.84
C ASP A 548 9.39 4.76 3.22
N ARG A 549 9.76 5.38 4.35
CA ARG A 549 11.11 5.34 4.95
C ARG A 549 11.35 4.10 5.82
N GLU A 550 10.32 3.29 6.06
CA GLU A 550 10.36 2.11 6.93
C GLU A 550 10.35 0.80 6.11
N GLY A 551 10.25 0.87 4.79
CA GLY A 551 10.25 -0.28 3.88
C GLY A 551 11.64 -0.73 3.45
N THR A 552 11.80 -2.05 3.34
CA THR A 552 13.04 -2.79 3.06
C THR A 552 13.19 -3.21 1.59
N MET A 553 12.35 -2.71 0.69
CA MET A 553 12.27 -3.05 -0.75
C MET A 553 11.95 -4.53 -1.04
N ASP A 554 11.22 -5.19 -0.14
CA ASP A 554 10.91 -6.61 -0.15
C ASP A 554 9.39 -6.90 -0.29
N GLU A 555 8.98 -8.17 -0.10
CA GLU A 555 7.59 -8.62 -0.15
C GLU A 555 6.68 -8.09 0.98
N ASN A 556 7.20 -7.33 1.95
CA ASN A 556 6.45 -6.73 3.05
C ASN A 556 6.18 -5.23 2.84
N SER A 557 6.68 -4.66 1.74
CA SER A 557 6.56 -3.23 1.43
C SER A 557 5.11 -2.73 1.28
N SER A 558 4.20 -3.59 0.81
CA SER A 558 2.77 -3.28 0.65
C SER A 558 1.88 -4.52 0.75
N HIS A 559 0.56 -4.30 0.75
CA HIS A 559 -0.42 -5.31 0.34
C HIS A 559 -0.34 -5.58 -1.19
N TRP A 560 -1.18 -6.48 -1.70
CA TRP A 560 -1.27 -6.81 -3.13
C TRP A 560 -2.05 -5.76 -3.95
N ILE A 561 -1.33 -4.93 -4.70
CA ILE A 561 -1.85 -3.81 -5.50
C ILE A 561 -2.29 -4.30 -6.88
N ARG A 562 -3.51 -3.94 -7.32
CA ARG A 562 -4.03 -4.28 -8.64
C ARG A 562 -3.33 -3.52 -9.75
N VAL A 563 -3.07 -4.21 -10.87
CA VAL A 563 -2.48 -3.62 -12.09
C VAL A 563 -3.59 -3.46 -13.13
N ALA A 564 -3.79 -2.24 -13.63
CA ALA A 564 -4.70 -1.96 -14.73
C ALA A 564 -4.14 -2.51 -16.04
N SER A 565 -5.03 -3.04 -16.88
CA SER A 565 -4.71 -3.54 -18.22
C SER A 565 -5.54 -2.80 -19.25
N ASN A 566 -4.97 -2.53 -20.43
CA ASN A 566 -5.64 -1.80 -21.52
C ASN A 566 -6.90 -2.51 -22.03
N TRP A 567 -6.99 -3.84 -21.85
CA TRP A 567 -8.16 -4.65 -22.14
C TRP A 567 -8.16 -5.89 -21.24
N ALA A 568 -9.25 -6.14 -20.52
CA ALA A 568 -9.41 -7.30 -19.65
C ALA A 568 -10.88 -7.73 -19.56
N HIS A 569 -11.12 -9.05 -19.53
CA HIS A 569 -12.42 -9.68 -19.37
C HIS A 569 -12.24 -11.11 -18.83
N ASP A 570 -13.35 -11.77 -18.44
CA ASP A 570 -13.40 -13.21 -18.22
C ASP A 570 -12.80 -13.98 -19.40
N GLY A 571 -11.69 -14.69 -19.16
CA GLY A 571 -11.00 -15.55 -20.11
C GLY A 571 -10.17 -14.89 -21.22
N TYR A 572 -10.18 -13.55 -21.38
CA TYR A 572 -9.44 -12.88 -22.46
C TYR A 572 -9.06 -11.43 -22.17
N GLY A 573 -8.03 -10.94 -22.87
CA GLY A 573 -7.52 -9.57 -22.76
C GLY A 573 -6.01 -9.50 -22.94
N THR A 574 -5.41 -8.43 -22.46
CA THR A 574 -3.95 -8.26 -22.32
C THR A 574 -3.52 -8.49 -20.88
N VAL A 575 -2.35 -9.09 -20.66
CA VAL A 575 -1.71 -9.22 -19.34
C VAL A 575 -0.22 -8.91 -19.49
N VAL A 576 0.25 -7.87 -18.80
CA VAL A 576 1.66 -7.47 -18.76
C VAL A 576 2.01 -7.15 -17.31
N ILE A 577 2.65 -8.10 -16.63
CA ILE A 577 2.91 -8.01 -15.19
C ILE A 577 4.19 -7.17 -14.97
N PRO A 578 4.14 -6.09 -14.16
CA PRO A 578 5.32 -5.33 -13.76
C PRO A 578 6.34 -6.23 -13.03
N ARG A 579 7.62 -6.05 -13.34
CA ARG A 579 8.73 -6.81 -12.73
C ARG A 579 9.30 -6.10 -11.51
N VAL A 580 9.91 -6.87 -10.60
CA VAL A 580 10.63 -6.32 -9.44
C VAL A 580 11.69 -5.32 -9.93
N GLY A 581 11.75 -4.15 -9.29
CA GLY A 581 12.62 -3.04 -9.70
C GLY A 581 12.09 -2.15 -10.83
N MET A 582 10.94 -2.45 -11.44
CA MET A 582 10.27 -1.49 -12.35
C MET A 582 9.65 -0.33 -11.57
N GLU A 583 9.64 0.86 -12.18
CA GLU A 583 8.89 2.00 -11.65
C GLU A 583 7.48 2.00 -12.26
N VAL A 584 6.48 2.15 -11.39
CA VAL A 584 5.05 2.11 -11.74
C VAL A 584 4.36 3.41 -11.32
N LYS A 585 3.41 3.85 -12.14
CA LYS A 585 2.45 4.90 -11.81
C LYS A 585 1.33 4.30 -10.98
N VAL A 586 1.08 4.89 -9.81
CA VAL A 586 0.03 4.48 -8.88
C VAL A 586 -0.99 5.62 -8.76
N ASP A 587 -2.26 5.30 -9.01
CA ASP A 587 -3.40 6.15 -8.65
C ASP A 587 -4.10 5.58 -7.42
N PHE A 588 -5.02 6.34 -6.82
CA PHE A 588 -5.69 5.99 -5.57
C PHE A 588 -7.21 6.10 -5.77
N LEU A 589 -7.96 5.04 -5.44
CA LEU A 589 -9.42 5.01 -5.64
C LEU A 589 -10.10 5.96 -4.64
N GLU A 590 -11.00 6.84 -5.13
CA GLU A 590 -11.54 7.98 -4.37
C GLU A 590 -10.47 8.88 -3.69
N GLY A 591 -9.24 8.83 -4.19
CA GLY A 591 -8.07 9.50 -3.59
C GLY A 591 -7.56 8.86 -2.29
N ASP A 592 -8.08 7.69 -1.88
CA ASP A 592 -7.73 7.05 -0.60
C ASP A 592 -6.32 6.41 -0.62
N PRO A 593 -5.38 6.84 0.25
CA PRO A 593 -4.06 6.23 0.43
C PRO A 593 -4.07 4.71 0.64
N ASP A 594 -5.12 4.16 1.26
CA ASP A 594 -5.25 2.73 1.57
C ASP A 594 -5.66 1.90 0.34
N ASN A 595 -6.17 2.55 -0.72
CA ASN A 595 -6.72 1.91 -1.92
C ASN A 595 -5.94 2.27 -3.22
N PRO A 596 -4.62 1.98 -3.31
CA PRO A 596 -3.83 2.18 -4.51
C PRO A 596 -4.18 1.21 -5.65
N ILE A 597 -3.99 1.67 -6.89
CA ILE A 597 -4.06 0.88 -8.12
C ILE A 597 -2.96 1.32 -9.09
N ILE A 598 -2.20 0.36 -9.63
CA ILE A 598 -1.16 0.63 -10.63
C ILE A 598 -1.83 0.85 -11.99
N THR A 599 -1.59 2.00 -12.62
CA THR A 599 -2.19 2.35 -13.93
C THR A 599 -1.19 2.37 -15.09
N GLY A 600 0.10 2.09 -14.82
CA GLY A 600 1.09 1.84 -15.86
C GLY A 600 2.50 1.65 -15.29
N ALA A 601 3.42 1.18 -16.13
CA ALA A 601 4.86 1.22 -15.87
C ALA A 601 5.51 2.39 -16.62
N ILE A 602 6.57 2.97 -16.06
CA ILE A 602 7.26 4.13 -16.64
C ILE A 602 8.78 3.91 -16.74
N HIS A 603 9.39 4.51 -17.75
CA HIS A 603 10.83 4.48 -17.97
C HIS A 603 11.53 5.59 -17.19
N ASN A 604 12.72 5.29 -16.66
CA ASN A 604 13.54 6.23 -15.89
C ASN A 604 15.03 6.13 -16.27
N GLY A 605 15.91 6.81 -15.52
CA GLY A 605 17.35 6.87 -15.80
C GLY A 605 18.08 5.52 -15.74
N VAL A 606 17.53 4.54 -15.00
CA VAL A 606 18.02 3.17 -14.88
C VAL A 606 17.25 2.26 -15.85
N ASN A 607 15.92 2.22 -15.72
CA ASN A 607 15.00 1.44 -16.53
C ASN A 607 14.68 2.16 -17.84
N LYS A 608 15.70 2.26 -18.71
CA LYS A 608 15.63 2.99 -19.98
C LYS A 608 14.67 2.36 -21.00
N VAL A 609 14.29 3.16 -22.00
CA VAL A 609 13.52 2.74 -23.17
C VAL A 609 14.23 1.64 -23.98
N PRO A 610 13.51 0.76 -24.72
CA PRO A 610 14.11 -0.39 -25.42
C PRO A 610 15.10 -0.07 -26.55
N TYR A 611 15.15 1.18 -27.03
CA TYR A 611 16.03 1.68 -28.08
C TYR A 611 16.43 3.13 -27.78
N ASP A 612 17.64 3.53 -28.19
CA ASP A 612 18.15 4.89 -27.94
C ASP A 612 17.26 5.97 -28.57
N LEU A 613 16.75 6.87 -27.73
CA LEU A 613 16.01 8.07 -28.14
C LEU A 613 16.88 9.32 -27.95
N PRO A 614 16.74 10.34 -28.82
CA PRO A 614 15.73 10.50 -29.87
C PRO A 614 16.11 9.84 -31.22
N ALA A 615 17.22 9.11 -31.31
CA ALA A 615 17.71 8.54 -32.57
C ALA A 615 16.70 7.62 -33.26
N ASN A 616 16.00 6.78 -32.49
CA ASN A 616 15.04 5.79 -32.97
C ASN A 616 13.57 6.21 -32.80
N LYS A 617 13.28 7.53 -32.82
CA LYS A 617 11.95 8.12 -32.53
C LYS A 617 10.79 7.72 -33.45
N THR A 618 11.08 7.01 -34.54
CA THR A 618 10.10 6.50 -35.53
C THR A 618 9.70 5.04 -35.27
N ARG A 619 10.09 4.46 -34.13
CA ARG A 619 9.80 3.07 -33.78
C ARG A 619 8.69 2.93 -32.74
N SER A 620 7.67 2.16 -33.09
CA SER A 620 6.68 1.60 -32.18
C SER A 620 7.09 0.17 -31.80
N VAL A 621 7.22 -0.14 -30.51
CA VAL A 621 7.88 -1.39 -30.06
C VAL A 621 7.15 -2.03 -28.88
N PHE A 622 6.91 -3.34 -28.96
CA PHE A 622 6.59 -4.21 -27.84
C PHE A 622 7.72 -5.23 -27.69
N LYS A 623 8.59 -5.05 -26.69
CA LYS A 623 9.76 -5.89 -26.42
C LYS A 623 9.67 -6.52 -25.04
N THR A 624 9.91 -7.82 -24.98
CA THR A 624 9.96 -8.62 -23.75
C THR A 624 11.40 -9.00 -23.40
N SER A 625 11.63 -9.41 -22.16
CA SER A 625 12.87 -10.08 -21.74
C SER A 625 12.56 -11.50 -21.25
N SER A 626 13.46 -12.45 -21.47
CA SER A 626 13.41 -13.76 -20.81
C SER A 626 13.45 -13.62 -19.28
N SER A 627 13.06 -14.67 -18.55
CA SER A 627 13.09 -14.70 -17.08
C SER A 627 13.17 -16.16 -16.61
N LYS A 628 13.92 -16.50 -15.55
CA LYS A 628 14.90 -15.65 -14.84
C LYS A 628 16.25 -15.62 -15.58
N GLY A 629 17.10 -14.63 -15.28
CA GLY A 629 18.43 -14.47 -15.87
C GLY A 629 18.38 -14.04 -17.34
N GLY A 630 17.54 -13.06 -17.67
CA GLY A 630 17.19 -12.72 -19.06
C GLY A 630 18.34 -12.24 -19.96
N VAL A 631 18.83 -13.12 -20.83
CA VAL A 631 19.79 -12.81 -21.92
C VAL A 631 19.08 -12.62 -23.28
N GLY A 632 17.79 -12.98 -23.39
CA GLY A 632 17.03 -13.01 -24.63
C GLY A 632 15.75 -12.17 -24.63
N SER A 633 15.15 -11.96 -25.81
CA SER A 633 13.95 -11.15 -26.00
C SER A 633 13.04 -11.65 -27.12
N ASN A 634 11.72 -11.63 -26.91
CA ASN A 634 10.74 -11.64 -28.00
C ASN A 634 10.32 -10.20 -28.29
N GLU A 635 10.15 -9.83 -29.56
CA GLU A 635 9.88 -8.44 -29.98
C GLU A 635 8.91 -8.37 -31.17
N LEU A 636 7.97 -7.44 -31.08
CA LEU A 636 7.26 -6.87 -32.23
C LEU A 636 7.68 -5.40 -32.36
N ARG A 637 8.22 -5.02 -33.52
CA ARG A 637 8.65 -3.66 -33.84
C ARG A 637 8.06 -3.20 -35.17
N ILE A 638 7.59 -1.96 -35.19
CA ILE A 638 7.17 -1.24 -36.38
C ILE A 638 8.07 0.00 -36.49
N GLU A 639 8.69 0.19 -37.65
CA GLU A 639 9.50 1.36 -38.01
C GLU A 639 8.71 2.17 -39.04
N ASP A 640 8.32 3.39 -38.68
CA ASP A 640 7.50 4.32 -39.49
C ASP A 640 8.37 5.36 -40.22
N LYS A 641 9.67 5.09 -40.37
CA LYS A 641 10.62 5.98 -41.05
C LYS A 641 10.42 5.89 -42.57
N ALA A 642 9.91 6.98 -43.16
CA ALA A 642 9.62 7.09 -44.59
C ALA A 642 10.74 6.56 -45.51
N GLY A 643 10.41 5.62 -46.39
CA GLY A 643 11.33 4.92 -47.31
C GLY A 643 12.26 3.90 -46.66
N GLN A 644 12.07 3.59 -45.38
CA GLN A 644 12.81 2.59 -44.58
C GLN A 644 11.85 1.81 -43.65
N GLU A 645 10.58 1.72 -44.02
CA GLU A 645 9.51 1.14 -43.21
C GLU A 645 9.71 -0.37 -43.03
N GLN A 646 9.50 -0.86 -41.79
CA GLN A 646 9.72 -2.26 -41.45
C GLN A 646 8.78 -2.71 -40.34
N ILE A 647 8.13 -3.86 -40.53
CA ILE A 647 7.63 -4.69 -39.43
C ILE A 647 8.66 -5.78 -39.16
N PHE A 648 9.08 -5.91 -37.90
CA PHE A 648 10.03 -6.91 -37.43
C PHE A 648 9.39 -7.72 -36.30
N VAL A 649 9.48 -9.05 -36.41
CA VAL A 649 8.97 -10.01 -35.44
C VAL A 649 10.10 -10.95 -35.05
N GLN A 650 10.38 -11.05 -33.76
CA GLN A 650 11.40 -11.93 -33.20
C GLN A 650 10.77 -12.81 -32.12
N SER A 651 10.89 -14.13 -32.29
CA SER A 651 10.87 -15.07 -31.18
C SER A 651 12.30 -15.33 -30.69
N GLN A 652 12.46 -15.52 -29.39
CA GLN A 652 13.71 -15.95 -28.78
C GLN A 652 13.94 -17.47 -28.89
N LYS A 653 12.90 -18.24 -29.22
CA LYS A 653 12.94 -19.71 -29.27
C LYS A 653 12.00 -20.25 -30.36
N ASP A 654 10.78 -20.64 -29.99
CA ASP A 654 9.80 -21.25 -30.90
C ASP A 654 8.83 -20.19 -31.45
N PHE A 655 8.31 -20.35 -32.67
CA PHE A 655 7.33 -19.44 -33.27
C PHE A 655 6.17 -20.23 -33.89
N ASP A 656 5.07 -20.33 -33.14
CA ASP A 656 3.86 -21.05 -33.55
C ASP A 656 2.80 -20.10 -34.13
N GLN A 657 2.39 -20.33 -35.39
CA GLN A 657 1.33 -19.58 -36.04
C GLN A 657 0.14 -20.49 -36.42
N LEU A 658 -0.94 -20.45 -35.62
CA LEU A 658 -2.17 -21.20 -35.90
C LEU A 658 -3.24 -20.32 -36.57
N THR A 659 -3.47 -20.51 -37.87
CA THR A 659 -4.62 -19.91 -38.58
C THR A 659 -5.76 -20.93 -38.68
N LYS A 660 -6.92 -20.64 -38.08
CA LYS A 660 -8.08 -21.55 -38.01
C LYS A 660 -8.98 -21.57 -39.27
N ASN A 661 -8.64 -20.77 -40.29
CA ASN A 661 -9.36 -20.66 -41.55
C ASN A 661 -8.36 -20.34 -42.67
N ASN A 662 -8.56 -19.29 -43.46
CA ASN A 662 -7.65 -18.90 -44.54
C ASN A 662 -6.43 -18.11 -44.00
N HIS A 663 -5.23 -18.54 -44.38
CA HIS A 663 -4.01 -17.73 -44.30
C HIS A 663 -3.65 -17.23 -45.69
N THR A 664 -3.32 -15.93 -45.81
CA THR A 664 -2.99 -15.28 -47.08
C THR A 664 -1.75 -14.44 -46.89
N VAL A 665 -0.77 -14.60 -47.79
CA VAL A 665 0.46 -13.81 -47.83
C VAL A 665 0.59 -13.19 -49.22
N GLN A 666 0.76 -11.88 -49.28
CA GLN A 666 1.06 -11.14 -50.51
C GLN A 666 2.35 -10.35 -50.30
N VAL A 667 3.31 -10.52 -51.23
CA VAL A 667 4.57 -9.78 -51.24
C VAL A 667 4.73 -9.17 -52.62
N ASN A 668 4.80 -7.83 -52.69
CA ASN A 668 4.81 -7.08 -53.96
C ASN A 668 6.20 -6.98 -54.62
N ASN A 669 7.23 -7.53 -53.97
CA ASN A 669 8.62 -7.54 -54.43
C ASN A 669 9.23 -8.92 -54.08
N ASN A 670 10.34 -8.98 -53.37
CA ASN A 670 11.01 -10.23 -53.02
C ASN A 670 10.51 -10.81 -51.68
N SER A 671 10.23 -12.11 -51.66
CA SER A 671 10.08 -12.90 -50.43
C SER A 671 11.30 -13.81 -50.27
N HIS A 672 11.76 -14.02 -49.03
CA HIS A 672 12.91 -14.87 -48.73
C HIS A 672 12.64 -15.72 -47.49
N LEU A 673 12.93 -17.01 -47.58
CA LEU A 673 12.82 -17.98 -46.49
C LEU A 673 14.14 -18.74 -46.40
N GLN A 674 14.77 -18.69 -45.23
CA GLN A 674 15.94 -19.50 -44.89
C GLN A 674 15.58 -20.43 -43.73
N VAL A 675 15.86 -21.72 -43.89
CA VAL A 675 15.67 -22.74 -42.85
C VAL A 675 16.97 -23.54 -42.73
N ASN A 676 17.59 -23.50 -41.56
CA ASN A 676 18.95 -24.02 -41.35
C ASN A 676 19.03 -25.52 -40.99
N ASN A 677 17.88 -26.18 -40.81
CA ASN A 677 17.80 -27.61 -40.45
C ASN A 677 16.78 -28.36 -41.34
N GLU A 678 15.51 -28.36 -40.94
CA GLU A 678 14.44 -29.07 -41.66
C GLU A 678 13.26 -28.12 -41.93
N HIS A 679 12.75 -28.16 -43.16
CA HIS A 679 11.45 -27.59 -43.51
C HIS A 679 10.53 -28.72 -43.96
N SER A 680 9.40 -28.87 -43.27
CA SER A 680 8.41 -29.91 -43.54
C SER A 680 7.03 -29.28 -43.73
N GLU A 681 6.34 -29.64 -44.81
CA GLU A 681 5.06 -29.07 -45.20
C GLU A 681 4.06 -30.21 -45.52
N THR A 682 2.93 -30.25 -44.80
CA THR A 682 1.89 -31.27 -44.99
C THR A 682 0.60 -30.65 -45.47
N ILE A 683 0.32 -30.77 -46.77
CA ILE A 683 -0.93 -30.32 -47.39
C ILE A 683 -1.88 -31.51 -47.50
N LYS A 684 -3.00 -31.47 -46.77
CA LYS A 684 -4.04 -32.53 -46.80
C LYS A 684 -4.98 -32.46 -48.00
N GLY A 685 -5.02 -31.31 -48.68
CA GLY A 685 -5.77 -31.08 -49.91
C GLY A 685 -4.84 -30.92 -51.11
N ASN A 686 -5.19 -30.02 -52.02
CA ASN A 686 -4.41 -29.79 -53.24
C ASN A 686 -3.38 -28.67 -53.04
N ARG A 687 -2.11 -28.93 -53.36
CA ARG A 687 -1.11 -27.88 -53.63
C ARG A 687 -1.33 -27.34 -55.04
N TYR A 688 -1.45 -26.03 -55.20
CA TYR A 688 -1.41 -25.38 -56.50
C TYR A 688 -0.25 -24.38 -56.52
N GLN A 689 0.65 -24.53 -57.49
CA GLN A 689 1.82 -23.68 -57.68
C GLN A 689 1.88 -23.27 -59.15
N HIS A 690 2.06 -21.98 -59.42
CA HIS A 690 2.03 -21.41 -60.77
C HIS A 690 3.14 -20.36 -60.89
N GLN A 691 4.27 -20.75 -61.47
CA GLN A 691 5.31 -19.80 -61.86
C GLN A 691 4.96 -19.20 -63.24
N LEU A 692 5.04 -17.88 -63.35
CA LEU A 692 4.88 -17.14 -64.62
C LEU A 692 6.22 -16.92 -65.36
N ALA A 693 7.30 -17.46 -64.81
CA ALA A 693 8.68 -17.33 -65.26
C ALA A 693 9.49 -18.58 -64.87
N GLU A 694 10.81 -18.53 -64.95
CA GLU A 694 11.71 -19.65 -64.64
C GLU A 694 11.70 -20.06 -63.15
N GLU A 695 11.70 -21.38 -62.88
CA GLU A 695 12.10 -21.94 -61.59
C GLU A 695 13.52 -22.50 -61.70
N HIS A 696 14.40 -22.08 -60.81
CA HIS A 696 15.76 -22.62 -60.67
C HIS A 696 15.83 -23.48 -59.40
N HIS A 697 15.79 -24.80 -59.57
CA HIS A 697 15.85 -25.76 -58.46
C HIS A 697 17.16 -26.55 -58.49
N LEU A 698 18.03 -26.30 -57.52
CA LEU A 698 19.31 -27.00 -57.34
C LEU A 698 19.26 -27.93 -56.12
N THR A 699 19.42 -29.23 -56.35
CA THR A 699 19.67 -30.21 -55.27
C THR A 699 21.13 -30.63 -55.32
N THR A 700 21.86 -30.46 -54.21
CA THR A 700 23.31 -30.78 -54.10
C THR A 700 23.59 -32.23 -53.69
N LEU A 701 22.55 -32.97 -53.29
CA LEU A 701 22.56 -34.38 -52.87
C LEU A 701 21.30 -35.07 -53.44
N ASP A 702 20.96 -36.26 -52.95
CA ASP A 702 19.84 -37.08 -53.43
C ASP A 702 18.47 -36.36 -53.41
N ARG A 703 17.91 -36.03 -54.58
CA ARG A 703 16.48 -35.71 -54.71
C ARG A 703 15.63 -37.00 -54.72
N LYS A 704 15.32 -37.53 -53.53
CA LYS A 704 14.45 -38.71 -53.37
C LYS A 704 12.97 -38.32 -53.57
N THR A 705 12.39 -38.77 -54.68
CA THR A 705 10.96 -38.57 -55.00
C THR A 705 10.27 -39.94 -54.99
N GLN A 706 9.23 -40.10 -54.17
CA GLN A 706 8.43 -41.34 -54.12
C GLN A 706 6.96 -41.02 -54.46
N VAL A 707 6.53 -41.45 -55.65
CA VAL A 707 5.12 -41.34 -56.08
C VAL A 707 4.44 -42.66 -55.74
N MET A 708 3.47 -42.62 -54.82
CA MET A 708 2.77 -43.83 -54.32
C MET A 708 1.61 -44.30 -55.22
N MET A 709 1.29 -43.54 -56.26
CA MET A 709 0.26 -43.81 -57.27
C MET A 709 0.78 -43.33 -58.65
N ASN A 710 -0.09 -42.98 -59.59
CA ASN A 710 0.31 -42.62 -60.95
C ASN A 710 1.11 -41.31 -61.00
N ASP A 711 2.31 -41.37 -61.59
CA ASP A 711 3.01 -40.19 -62.12
C ASP A 711 2.51 -39.91 -63.55
N TYR A 712 2.10 -38.68 -63.84
CA TYR A 712 1.52 -38.26 -65.11
C TYR A 712 2.42 -37.26 -65.82
N LYS A 713 3.51 -37.77 -66.39
CA LYS A 713 4.49 -36.97 -67.14
C LYS A 713 4.02 -36.72 -68.58
N THR A 714 3.61 -35.49 -68.88
CA THR A 714 3.31 -35.03 -70.25
C THR A 714 4.42 -34.12 -70.75
N VAL A 715 5.17 -34.56 -71.76
CA VAL A 715 6.29 -33.79 -72.33
C VAL A 715 5.89 -33.20 -73.69
N GLY A 716 5.84 -31.87 -73.77
CA GLY A 716 5.29 -31.16 -74.94
C GLY A 716 6.23 -30.96 -76.14
N ILE A 717 7.53 -31.27 -76.01
CA ILE A 717 8.53 -31.04 -77.08
C ILE A 717 9.50 -32.22 -77.21
N SER A 718 10.32 -32.50 -76.20
CA SER A 718 11.31 -33.59 -76.24
C SER A 718 11.64 -34.12 -74.84
N GLU A 719 11.78 -35.44 -74.74
CA GLU A 719 12.27 -36.14 -73.56
C GLU A 719 13.62 -36.79 -73.86
N HIS A 720 14.58 -36.62 -72.96
CA HIS A 720 15.88 -37.30 -73.00
C HIS A 720 16.11 -37.96 -71.64
N GLU A 721 16.51 -39.23 -71.66
CA GLU A 721 16.72 -40.05 -70.48
C GLU A 721 18.01 -40.83 -70.64
N THR A 722 18.98 -40.61 -69.74
CA THR A 722 20.30 -41.21 -69.79
C THR A 722 20.57 -41.88 -68.45
N ILE A 723 20.81 -43.20 -68.45
CA ILE A 723 20.86 -44.02 -67.24
C ILE A 723 22.22 -44.74 -67.18
N GLY A 724 22.97 -44.51 -66.10
CA GLY A 724 24.35 -44.97 -65.96
C GLY A 724 24.54 -46.46 -65.62
N THR A 725 23.47 -47.20 -65.33
CA THR A 725 23.55 -48.62 -64.92
C THR A 725 22.49 -49.51 -65.58
N ILE A 726 21.23 -49.46 -65.12
CA ILE A 726 20.15 -50.34 -65.59
C ILE A 726 18.83 -49.57 -65.65
N LYS A 727 18.09 -49.70 -66.75
CA LYS A 727 16.65 -49.37 -66.82
C LYS A 727 15.84 -50.67 -66.87
N THR A 728 14.90 -50.84 -65.94
CA THR A 728 13.88 -51.89 -65.99
C THR A 728 12.51 -51.25 -66.18
N VAL A 729 11.74 -51.76 -67.14
CA VAL A 729 10.34 -51.38 -67.37
C VAL A 729 9.52 -52.65 -67.40
N GLN A 730 8.50 -52.74 -66.53
CA GLN A 730 7.60 -53.87 -66.42
C GLN A 730 6.16 -53.35 -66.36
N ALA A 731 5.28 -53.89 -67.20
CA ALA A 731 3.85 -53.63 -67.16
C ALA A 731 3.09 -54.94 -66.94
N GLY A 732 1.94 -54.87 -66.29
CA GLY A 732 1.11 -56.05 -65.99
C GLY A 732 0.30 -56.59 -67.16
N MET A 733 0.24 -55.87 -68.29
CA MET A 733 -0.56 -56.25 -69.47
C MET A 733 0.18 -55.98 -70.80
N GLU A 734 0.60 -54.73 -71.06
CA GLU A 734 1.18 -54.33 -72.35
C GLU A 734 2.26 -53.24 -72.17
N ILE A 735 3.28 -53.22 -73.04
CA ILE A 735 4.20 -52.08 -73.22
C ILE A 735 4.14 -51.67 -74.70
N HIS A 736 3.48 -50.56 -75.00
CA HIS A 736 3.26 -50.07 -76.36
C HIS A 736 4.30 -48.98 -76.72
N LEU A 737 5.31 -49.34 -77.53
CA LEU A 737 6.34 -48.41 -78.02
C LEU A 737 6.03 -47.97 -79.46
N LYS A 738 5.35 -46.82 -79.62
CA LYS A 738 4.94 -46.28 -80.92
C LYS A 738 5.69 -44.99 -81.28
N SER A 739 6.34 -44.98 -82.44
CA SER A 739 6.90 -43.78 -83.07
C SER A 739 6.10 -43.45 -84.34
N GLY A 740 6.00 -42.15 -84.67
CA GLY A 740 5.30 -41.68 -85.87
C GLY A 740 6.08 -41.82 -87.18
N LEU A 741 7.38 -42.12 -87.11
CA LEU A 741 8.26 -42.26 -88.29
C LEU A 741 9.23 -43.44 -88.14
N GLN A 742 10.00 -43.48 -87.04
CA GLN A 742 11.01 -44.51 -86.82
C GLN A 742 11.19 -44.75 -85.31
N THR A 743 11.18 -46.01 -84.90
CA THR A 743 11.67 -46.44 -83.58
C THR A 743 13.06 -47.03 -83.79
N VAL A 744 14.07 -46.54 -83.04
CA VAL A 744 15.41 -47.13 -83.02
C VAL A 744 15.62 -47.75 -81.65
N ILE A 745 16.01 -49.03 -81.63
CA ILE A 745 16.43 -49.75 -80.43
C ILE A 745 17.85 -50.24 -80.71
N ASP A 746 18.84 -49.50 -80.21
CA ASP A 746 20.25 -49.89 -80.28
C ASP A 746 20.62 -50.73 -79.04
N GLY A 747 21.35 -51.81 -79.26
CA GLY A 747 21.67 -52.83 -78.26
C GLY A 747 23.11 -53.29 -78.41
N GLY A 748 24.06 -52.46 -77.96
CA GLY A 748 25.46 -52.48 -78.42
C GLY A 748 26.24 -53.80 -78.29
N LEU A 749 25.88 -54.71 -77.37
CA LEU A 749 26.46 -56.07 -77.30
C LEU A 749 25.46 -57.17 -77.64
N SER A 750 24.18 -57.01 -77.28
CA SER A 750 23.12 -57.91 -77.72
C SER A 750 21.74 -57.29 -77.53
N LEU A 751 20.84 -57.52 -78.49
CA LEU A 751 19.40 -57.30 -78.34
C LEU A 751 18.70 -58.66 -78.28
N THR A 752 17.88 -58.90 -77.26
CA THR A 752 17.18 -60.17 -77.04
C THR A 752 15.68 -59.94 -76.88
N LEU A 753 14.89 -60.51 -77.77
CA LEU A 753 13.43 -60.54 -77.71
C LEU A 753 12.99 -61.97 -77.32
N LYS A 754 12.09 -62.10 -76.36
CA LYS A 754 11.60 -63.39 -75.84
C LYS A 754 10.09 -63.38 -75.67
N ALA A 755 9.40 -64.40 -76.18
CA ALA A 755 7.96 -64.59 -76.04
C ALA A 755 7.60 -66.08 -76.14
N GLY A 756 6.74 -66.59 -75.25
CA GLY A 756 6.25 -67.98 -75.31
C GLY A 756 7.33 -69.07 -75.31
N GLY A 757 8.49 -68.81 -74.68
CA GLY A 757 9.66 -69.69 -74.70
C GLY A 757 10.54 -69.58 -75.97
N GLN A 758 10.03 -68.94 -77.03
CA GLN A 758 10.78 -68.64 -78.26
C GLN A 758 11.63 -67.37 -78.08
N HIS A 759 12.69 -67.22 -78.88
CA HIS A 759 13.52 -66.02 -78.85
C HIS A 759 14.08 -65.60 -80.21
N ILE A 760 14.39 -64.30 -80.31
CA ILE A 760 15.25 -63.69 -81.32
C ILE A 760 16.40 -63.02 -80.57
N VAL A 761 17.64 -63.36 -80.91
CA VAL A 761 18.85 -62.73 -80.38
C VAL A 761 19.63 -62.14 -81.54
N LEU A 762 19.97 -60.85 -81.45
CA LEU A 762 20.89 -60.17 -82.33
C LEU A 762 22.16 -59.86 -81.53
N ASN A 763 23.33 -60.21 -82.05
CA ASN A 763 24.63 -59.82 -81.47
C ASN A 763 25.69 -59.75 -82.60
N PRO A 764 26.93 -59.29 -82.35
CA PRO A 764 27.94 -59.06 -83.40
C PRO A 764 28.26 -60.24 -84.33
N ALA A 765 27.97 -61.49 -83.94
CA ALA A 765 28.21 -62.67 -84.79
C ALA A 765 26.97 -63.16 -85.58
N GLY A 766 25.82 -62.46 -85.52
CA GLY A 766 24.64 -62.76 -86.35
C GLY A 766 23.26 -62.52 -85.71
N ILE A 767 22.27 -63.22 -86.26
CA ILE A 767 20.88 -63.27 -85.77
C ILE A 767 20.54 -64.73 -85.51
N TRP A 768 20.14 -65.07 -84.28
CA TRP A 768 19.68 -66.40 -83.89
C TRP A 768 18.19 -66.36 -83.55
N MET A 769 17.48 -67.36 -84.05
CA MET A 769 16.05 -67.54 -83.81
C MET A 769 15.78 -69.02 -83.53
N THR A 770 14.96 -69.33 -82.54
CA THR A 770 14.57 -70.73 -82.25
C THR A 770 13.55 -71.32 -83.23
N MET A 771 12.97 -70.49 -84.10
CA MET A 771 12.10 -70.88 -85.20
C MET A 771 12.40 -70.02 -86.44
N PRO A 772 12.22 -70.54 -87.67
CA PRO A 772 12.35 -69.75 -88.90
C PRO A 772 11.27 -68.66 -89.00
N VAL A 773 11.55 -67.62 -89.77
CA VAL A 773 10.59 -66.54 -90.08
C VAL A 773 9.50 -67.05 -91.01
N TRP A 774 8.24 -66.91 -90.61
CA TRP A 774 7.08 -67.24 -91.44
C TRP A 774 6.47 -65.96 -92.01
N THR A 775 6.25 -65.91 -93.33
CA THR A 775 5.58 -64.78 -94.00
C THR A 775 4.05 -64.92 -93.89
N GLY A 776 3.52 -64.73 -92.68
CA GLY A 776 2.08 -64.77 -92.42
C GLY A 776 1.74 -64.56 -90.95
N GLY A 777 0.81 -63.63 -90.68
CA GLY A 777 0.33 -63.29 -89.35
C GLY A 777 -0.40 -61.95 -89.37
N VAL A 778 -1.41 -61.79 -88.52
CA VAL A 778 -2.10 -60.51 -88.31
C VAL A 778 -1.43 -59.81 -87.12
N PRO A 779 -1.01 -58.54 -87.23
CA PRO A 779 -0.51 -57.82 -86.06
C PRO A 779 -1.65 -57.62 -85.05
N MET A 780 -1.35 -57.78 -83.76
CA MET A 780 -2.23 -57.24 -82.72
C MET A 780 -2.11 -55.72 -82.73
N GLU A 781 -3.23 -55.01 -82.79
CA GLU A 781 -3.24 -53.57 -82.50
C GLU A 781 -2.98 -53.37 -81.01
N GLY A 782 -1.87 -52.71 -80.67
CA GLY A 782 -1.58 -52.33 -79.30
C GLY A 782 -2.55 -51.27 -78.79
N THR A 783 -2.88 -51.31 -77.49
CA THR A 783 -3.95 -50.49 -76.91
C THR A 783 -3.71 -49.00 -77.21
N PRO A 784 -4.67 -48.26 -77.80
CA PRO A 784 -4.47 -46.85 -78.12
C PRO A 784 -4.36 -46.03 -76.84
N SER A 785 -3.47 -45.03 -76.84
CA SER A 785 -3.39 -44.08 -75.73
C SER A 785 -4.66 -43.23 -75.69
N ILE A 786 -5.43 -43.38 -74.60
CA ILE A 786 -6.57 -42.52 -74.27
C ILE A 786 -6.14 -41.66 -73.08
N PRO A 787 -5.44 -40.52 -73.31
CA PRO A 787 -5.11 -39.61 -72.23
C PRO A 787 -6.40 -39.03 -71.65
N LEU A 788 -6.59 -39.17 -70.35
CA LEU A 788 -7.65 -38.44 -69.65
C LEU A 788 -7.39 -36.93 -69.80
N PRO A 789 -8.32 -36.15 -70.37
CA PRO A 789 -8.14 -34.71 -70.44
C PRO A 789 -8.11 -34.12 -69.02
N PRO A 790 -7.33 -33.04 -68.77
CA PRO A 790 -7.35 -32.36 -67.49
C PRO A 790 -8.78 -31.96 -67.10
N LEU A 791 -9.10 -32.03 -65.79
CA LEU A 791 -10.39 -31.61 -65.26
C LEU A 791 -10.66 -30.14 -65.63
N VAL A 792 -11.55 -29.93 -66.61
CA VAL A 792 -11.85 -28.61 -67.15
C VAL A 792 -12.58 -27.78 -66.11
N LYS A 793 -11.92 -26.73 -65.63
CA LYS A 793 -12.46 -25.76 -64.69
C LYS A 793 -13.61 -24.99 -65.35
N GLY A 794 -14.75 -24.86 -64.66
CA GLY A 794 -15.95 -24.22 -65.20
C GLY A 794 -15.70 -22.78 -65.67
N ASN A 795 -16.24 -22.48 -66.86
CA ASN A 795 -16.20 -21.25 -67.65
C ASN A 795 -15.70 -19.95 -66.95
N SER A 796 -14.72 -19.30 -67.58
CA SER A 796 -14.52 -17.84 -67.46
C SER A 796 -14.12 -17.21 -68.81
N VAL A 797 -14.26 -15.89 -68.88
CA VAL A 797 -14.46 -15.06 -70.10
C VAL A 797 -13.28 -15.08 -71.10
N ALA A 798 -13.58 -14.98 -72.40
CA ALA A 798 -12.60 -14.89 -73.48
C ALA A 798 -11.98 -13.48 -73.64
N ALA A 799 -10.76 -13.41 -74.18
CA ALA A 799 -10.03 -12.17 -74.46
C ALA A 799 -9.47 -12.13 -75.91
N THR A 800 -9.28 -10.92 -76.44
CA THR A 800 -9.09 -10.64 -77.88
C THR A 800 -7.66 -10.88 -78.38
N GLN A 801 -7.51 -11.38 -79.62
CA GLN A 801 -6.21 -11.54 -80.28
C GLN A 801 -5.64 -10.21 -80.82
N SER A 802 -4.31 -10.14 -80.92
CA SER A 802 -3.56 -9.12 -81.66
C SER A 802 -2.93 -9.73 -82.94
N PRO A 803 -2.70 -8.94 -84.01
CA PRO A 803 -2.31 -9.48 -85.32
C PRO A 803 -0.87 -10.03 -85.37
N PRO A 804 -0.59 -10.98 -86.29
CA PRO A 804 0.70 -11.69 -86.35
C PRO A 804 1.84 -10.88 -87.00
N VAL A 805 3.07 -11.17 -86.57
CA VAL A 805 4.32 -10.66 -87.17
C VAL A 805 4.53 -11.22 -88.58
N ILE A 806 4.80 -10.33 -89.54
CA ILE A 806 4.96 -10.66 -90.96
C ILE A 806 6.42 -11.12 -91.25
N LEU A 807 6.55 -12.08 -92.17
CA LEU A 807 7.76 -12.86 -92.49
C LEU A 807 9.08 -12.07 -92.56
N ALA A 808 9.05 -10.85 -93.10
CA ALA A 808 10.24 -10.01 -93.32
C ALA A 808 10.97 -9.64 -92.01
N GLN A 809 10.26 -9.45 -90.90
CA GLN A 809 10.88 -9.19 -89.59
C GLN A 809 11.65 -10.42 -89.08
N ARG A 810 11.14 -11.63 -89.36
CA ARG A 810 11.80 -12.90 -88.99
C ARG A 810 13.05 -13.18 -89.82
N GLN A 811 13.06 -12.82 -91.10
CA GLN A 811 14.22 -13.00 -91.99
C GLN A 811 15.40 -12.07 -91.65
N ALA A 812 15.15 -10.86 -91.13
CA ALA A 812 16.22 -9.96 -90.71
C ALA A 812 16.93 -10.44 -89.44
N LEU A 813 16.17 -10.94 -88.46
CA LEU A 813 16.71 -11.60 -87.26
C LEU A 813 17.64 -12.76 -87.64
N LEU A 814 17.21 -13.61 -88.59
CA LEU A 814 17.99 -14.75 -89.09
C LEU A 814 19.24 -14.36 -89.89
N LYS A 815 19.32 -13.14 -90.41
CA LYS A 815 20.52 -12.57 -91.07
C LYS A 815 21.41 -11.77 -90.13
N GLY A 816 21.05 -11.63 -88.85
CA GLY A 816 21.78 -10.80 -87.89
C GLY A 816 21.75 -9.30 -88.19
N GLN A 817 20.83 -8.83 -89.04
CA GLN A 817 20.75 -7.43 -89.43
C GLN A 817 19.90 -6.62 -88.43
N PRO A 818 20.32 -5.40 -88.02
CA PRO A 818 19.64 -4.61 -86.99
C PRO A 818 18.28 -4.02 -87.44
N ARG A 819 17.93 -4.13 -88.72
CA ARG A 819 16.64 -3.74 -89.31
C ARG A 819 16.25 -4.72 -90.41
N CYS A 820 14.97 -4.83 -90.72
CA CYS A 820 14.47 -5.58 -91.88
C CYS A 820 14.19 -4.67 -93.08
N GLU A 821 14.08 -5.24 -94.28
CA GLU A 821 13.84 -4.51 -95.53
C GLU A 821 12.60 -3.58 -95.46
N ILE A 822 11.57 -3.93 -94.68
CA ILE A 822 10.40 -3.06 -94.46
C ILE A 822 10.77 -1.85 -93.58
N CYS A 823 11.56 -2.06 -92.53
CA CYS A 823 12.07 -0.97 -91.69
C CYS A 823 13.11 -0.09 -92.40
N GLU A 824 13.88 -0.66 -93.34
CA GLU A 824 14.80 0.11 -94.19
C GLU A 824 14.05 0.93 -95.24
N LYS A 825 13.02 0.36 -95.89
CA LYS A 825 12.12 1.12 -96.78
C LYS A 825 11.41 2.26 -96.04
N LEU A 826 10.82 1.98 -94.87
CA LEU A 826 10.19 3.01 -94.03
C LEU A 826 11.19 4.06 -93.52
N ALA A 827 12.47 3.72 -93.34
CA ALA A 827 13.51 4.68 -93.01
C ALA A 827 13.91 5.54 -94.22
N ALA A 828 14.00 4.95 -95.42
CA ALA A 828 14.28 5.67 -96.66
C ALA A 828 13.11 6.58 -97.08
N GLU A 829 11.87 6.12 -96.91
CA GLU A 829 10.65 6.91 -97.13
C GLU A 829 10.56 8.09 -96.14
N ARG A 830 10.88 7.88 -94.86
CA ARG A 830 10.98 8.97 -93.88
C ARG A 830 12.13 9.95 -94.17
N ALA A 831 13.24 9.47 -94.74
CA ALA A 831 14.34 10.33 -95.17
C ALA A 831 14.00 11.13 -96.44
N SER A 832 13.21 10.57 -97.37
CA SER A 832 12.79 11.26 -98.60
C SER A 832 11.61 12.22 -98.41
N GLN A 833 10.78 11.99 -97.38
CA GLN A 833 9.70 12.90 -96.96
C GLN A 833 10.16 13.98 -95.97
N GLY A 834 11.40 13.92 -95.48
CA GLY A 834 11.97 14.87 -94.52
C GLY A 834 12.62 16.11 -95.15
N ASN A 835 12.05 16.67 -96.22
CA ASN A 835 12.59 17.84 -96.91
C ASN A 835 11.49 18.78 -97.47
N ALA A 836 10.50 19.07 -96.62
CA ALA A 836 9.46 20.09 -96.77
C ALA A 836 9.03 20.56 -95.37
#